data_AF-A0A1C6V7E8-F1
#
_entry.id   AF-A0A1C6V7E8-F1
#
_cell.length_a   1.000
_cell.length_b   1.000
_cell.length_c   1.000
_cell.angle_alpha   90.00
_cell.angle_beta   90.00
_cell.angle_gamma   90.00
#
_symmetry.space_group_name_H-M   'P 1'
#
loop_
_entity.id
_entity.type
_entity.pdbx_description
1 polymer ?
#
loop_
_entity_poly.entity_id
_entity_poly.type
_entity_poly.pdbx_seq_one_letter_code
_entity_poly.pdbx_strand_id
1 'polypeptide(L)'
;MGREDSHYRPEAGTGRGTGRPAPGGAAGRFRVPDAHPPRTPAAAGDPGHGYGSPPDRSAAHRDAPPPWRPPTAAGHAAPPGNGGHPGFGPGHGSAPGHGGHPGFGPGSGGEPGFGPGAGGHPGYGPGAGGHPGYGPGPGGPGVPGHGGPAPAGQAPRPEATDLWAAAAARPAGGPPDLGAPPPAAPPEPGPRRRRVLPIALAAALVLVLALVGVAVVRPGPVADWLGDEPADRKTAQAAEPAPVAVLAGADPNAPRPTPEGVRAALEPLLGQEILGSRVNISVVDVDTGDPLYTRGGDDPTVPASVTKLVTAVTVLAARGPTYRIPTRAVAGASPGEVVIVGGGDPTLAVDKQGFYPGAARLDDLAAQVRKALGGTKPTKVTVDGSLYSGPVHEPGWDPDIPTGGYGSAITALMTDAARTDVPRAKRDDANGNHAAQRAREPDLAAGRSFARLLGVPTDAVKRGKAPAAADATGGAPGPGAELGKVESLPLNRMVDVMISDSDNIVAEALARQVALARNQPASFEGGAAAMDAVVAELGLPADEIDLADASGLSRDNRISPSLLTDLIVLAGNGSRPELAVMFGGLPVAGWSGTLADRYDTAAKAGAGVVRAKTGTLTGVHALAGVVTTADGRLLSFAVLTDRVPPVDSDLPRRALDRVVAALAACGCR
;
A
#
# COMPACT_ATOMS: atom_id res chain seq x y z
N MET A 1 19.83 36.31 2.49
CA MET A 1 19.89 37.63 1.79
C MET A 1 18.76 37.65 0.77
N GLY A 2 18.23 38.83 0.42
CA GLY A 2 17.32 39.02 -0.74
C GLY A 2 15.91 38.43 -0.60
N ARG A 3 14.95 39.25 -0.15
CA ARG A 3 13.55 39.16 -0.61
C ARG A 3 13.38 40.18 -1.74
N GLU A 4 12.49 39.89 -2.69
CA GLU A 4 11.80 40.95 -3.43
C GLU A 4 10.29 40.67 -3.41
N ASP A 5 9.53 41.72 -3.12
CA ASP A 5 8.09 41.71 -2.98
C ASP A 5 7.42 42.02 -4.33
N SER A 6 6.19 41.53 -4.55
CA SER A 6 5.28 42.17 -5.51
C SER A 6 3.83 42.12 -5.03
N HIS A 7 3.31 43.28 -4.67
CA HIS A 7 1.89 43.50 -4.44
C HIS A 7 1.19 43.89 -5.74
N TYR A 8 0.05 43.27 -6.03
CA TYR A 8 -0.90 43.78 -7.03
C TYR A 8 -2.23 44.12 -6.37
N ARG A 9 -2.85 45.22 -6.80
CA ARG A 9 -4.05 45.82 -6.21
C ARG A 9 -4.90 46.39 -7.35
N PRO A 10 -6.14 45.94 -7.57
CA PRO A 10 -7.03 46.54 -8.56
C PRO A 10 -7.71 47.80 -8.00
N GLU A 11 -7.96 48.76 -8.87
CA GLU A 11 -8.55 50.06 -8.54
C GLU A 11 -10.08 50.02 -8.39
N ALA A 12 -10.62 51.01 -7.67
CA ALA A 12 -12.05 51.16 -7.45
C ALA A 12 -12.72 52.02 -8.53
N GLY A 13 -13.54 51.40 -9.39
CA GLY A 13 -14.48 52.12 -10.25
C GLY A 13 -15.66 52.66 -9.45
N THR A 14 -15.91 53.97 -9.52
CA THR A 14 -17.01 54.62 -8.80
C THR A 14 -18.27 54.71 -9.65
N GLY A 15 -19.42 54.36 -9.06
CA GLY A 15 -20.74 54.47 -9.70
C GLY A 15 -21.84 54.64 -8.66
N ARG A 16 -22.22 55.88 -8.35
CA ARG A 16 -23.37 56.17 -7.47
C ARG A 16 -24.67 56.08 -8.27
N GLY A 17 -25.56 55.15 -7.90
CA GLY A 17 -26.96 55.10 -8.32
C GLY A 17 -27.86 54.94 -7.09
N THR A 18 -28.81 55.84 -6.89
CA THR A 18 -29.63 55.92 -5.66
C THR A 18 -30.93 55.12 -5.75
N GLY A 19 -31.23 54.30 -4.74
CA GLY A 19 -32.56 53.69 -4.59
C GLY A 19 -32.70 52.90 -3.27
N ARG A 20 -33.69 53.26 -2.44
CA ARG A 20 -34.13 52.48 -1.26
C ARG A 20 -35.38 51.64 -1.62
N PRO A 21 -35.67 50.54 -0.89
CA PRO A 21 -36.51 49.45 -1.39
C PRO A 21 -38.00 49.56 -1.04
N ALA A 22 -38.82 48.77 -1.74
CA ALA A 22 -40.16 48.36 -1.32
C ALA A 22 -40.34 46.85 -1.62
N PRO A 23 -41.03 46.07 -0.75
CA PRO A 23 -41.14 44.62 -0.90
C PRO A 23 -42.38 44.18 -1.70
N GLY A 24 -42.20 43.23 -2.61
CA GLY A 24 -43.31 42.52 -3.28
C GLY A 24 -43.23 41.02 -2.98
N GLY A 25 -44.19 40.50 -2.22
CA GLY A 25 -44.30 39.07 -1.95
C GLY A 25 -45.13 38.35 -3.02
N ALA A 26 -44.69 37.17 -3.45
CA ALA A 26 -45.51 36.24 -4.23
C ALA A 26 -45.20 34.80 -3.78
N ALA A 27 -46.22 34.06 -3.36
CA ALA A 27 -46.08 32.68 -2.91
C ALA A 27 -46.17 31.71 -4.09
N GLY A 28 -45.19 30.81 -4.23
CA GLY A 28 -45.24 29.67 -5.15
C GLY A 28 -45.15 28.36 -4.37
N ARG A 29 -46.24 27.58 -4.35
CA ARG A 29 -46.25 26.23 -3.75
C ARG A 29 -45.78 25.21 -4.79
N PHE A 30 -44.81 24.38 -4.46
CA PHE A 30 -44.46 23.19 -5.26
C PHE A 30 -45.10 21.93 -4.67
N ARG A 31 -45.58 21.02 -5.54
CA ARG A 31 -46.11 19.71 -5.15
C ARG A 31 -44.97 18.69 -5.04
N VAL A 32 -45.04 17.84 -4.02
CA VAL A 32 -44.25 16.60 -3.89
C VAL A 32 -45.12 15.43 -4.37
N PRO A 33 -44.63 14.53 -5.23
CA PRO A 33 -45.35 13.30 -5.59
C PRO A 33 -45.35 12.26 -4.46
N ASP A 34 -46.45 11.51 -4.34
CA ASP A 34 -46.70 10.60 -3.22
C ASP A 34 -45.81 9.35 -3.21
N ALA A 35 -45.30 9.01 -2.02
CA ALA A 35 -44.77 7.68 -1.69
C ALA A 35 -45.76 6.95 -0.78
N HIS A 36 -46.19 5.74 -1.16
CA HIS A 36 -47.06 4.88 -0.36
C HIS A 36 -46.34 3.57 0.01
N PRO A 37 -46.11 3.29 1.32
CA PRO A 37 -45.62 2.00 1.82
C PRO A 37 -46.79 0.99 2.04
N PRO A 38 -46.52 -0.28 2.43
CA PRO A 38 -47.07 -1.45 1.72
C PRO A 38 -48.31 -2.09 2.35
N ARG A 39 -48.91 -3.04 1.62
CA ARG A 39 -49.90 -4.01 2.13
C ARG A 39 -49.66 -5.43 1.61
N THR A 40 -49.71 -6.39 2.52
CA THR A 40 -49.88 -7.84 2.37
C THR A 40 -50.56 -8.36 3.66
N PRO A 41 -51.07 -9.61 3.74
CA PRO A 41 -51.12 -10.69 2.73
C PRO A 41 -52.54 -11.26 2.47
N ALA A 42 -52.67 -12.04 1.40
CA ALA A 42 -53.69 -13.11 1.26
C ALA A 42 -53.11 -14.24 0.39
N ALA A 43 -53.56 -15.48 0.56
CA ALA A 43 -52.85 -16.68 0.12
C ALA A 43 -53.62 -17.57 -0.86
N ALA A 44 -52.85 -18.47 -1.50
CA ALA A 44 -53.24 -19.72 -2.17
C ALA A 44 -54.04 -19.66 -3.49
N GLY A 45 -53.57 -20.41 -4.50
CA GLY A 45 -54.33 -20.74 -5.71
C GLY A 45 -53.51 -20.91 -6.99
N ASP A 46 -52.87 -22.06 -7.17
CA ASP A 46 -52.55 -22.63 -8.51
C ASP A 46 -53.56 -23.78 -8.73
N PRO A 47 -54.20 -23.90 -9.91
CA PRO A 47 -53.62 -24.71 -10.98
C PRO A 47 -53.86 -24.20 -12.43
N GLY A 48 -52.80 -24.16 -13.22
CA GLY A 48 -52.71 -24.96 -14.47
C GLY A 48 -53.25 -24.42 -15.81
N HIS A 49 -52.42 -24.66 -16.85
CA HIS A 49 -52.70 -24.77 -18.30
C HIS A 49 -53.12 -23.53 -19.13
N GLY A 50 -52.44 -23.29 -20.26
CA GLY A 50 -53.02 -22.53 -21.38
C GLY A 50 -52.04 -21.85 -22.35
N TYR A 51 -51.63 -22.56 -23.40
CA TYR A 51 -50.97 -22.12 -24.64
C TYR A 51 -51.08 -20.63 -25.09
N GLY A 52 -49.97 -20.09 -25.64
CA GLY A 52 -49.98 -18.86 -26.44
C GLY A 52 -48.59 -18.36 -26.89
N SER A 53 -48.02 -18.93 -27.95
CA SER A 53 -46.73 -18.49 -28.51
C SER A 53 -46.83 -17.19 -29.33
N PRO A 54 -45.84 -16.26 -29.25
CA PRO A 54 -45.66 -15.17 -30.21
C PRO A 54 -44.95 -15.65 -31.50
N PRO A 55 -45.00 -14.88 -32.61
CA PRO A 55 -44.52 -15.33 -33.92
C PRO A 55 -43.01 -15.23 -34.13
N ASP A 56 -42.55 -16.08 -35.05
CA ASP A 56 -41.18 -16.41 -35.41
C ASP A 56 -40.49 -15.38 -36.34
N ARG A 57 -39.17 -15.21 -36.18
CA ARG A 57 -38.23 -14.68 -37.20
C ARG A 57 -36.84 -15.32 -37.04
N SER A 58 -36.66 -16.49 -37.66
CA SER A 58 -35.45 -16.96 -38.37
C SER A 58 -34.15 -16.16 -38.11
N ALA A 59 -33.21 -16.64 -37.30
CA ALA A 59 -32.28 -17.75 -37.56
C ALA A 59 -31.11 -17.42 -38.52
N ALA A 60 -29.90 -17.42 -37.97
CA ALA A 60 -28.64 -17.64 -38.68
C ALA A 60 -27.81 -18.62 -37.84
N HIS A 61 -27.41 -19.75 -38.43
CA HIS A 61 -26.71 -20.84 -37.72
C HIS A 61 -25.26 -20.49 -37.37
N ARG A 62 -24.82 -20.90 -36.17
CA ARG A 62 -23.45 -21.37 -35.91
C ARG A 62 -23.52 -22.55 -34.93
N ASP A 63 -22.75 -23.59 -35.23
CA ASP A 63 -22.82 -24.88 -34.54
C ASP A 63 -22.15 -24.87 -33.16
N ALA A 64 -22.67 -25.69 -32.24
CA ALA A 64 -22.13 -25.84 -30.89
C ALA A 64 -20.96 -26.85 -30.85
N PRO A 65 -19.89 -26.58 -30.08
CA PRO A 65 -18.77 -27.51 -29.94
C PRO A 65 -19.13 -28.71 -29.02
N PRO A 66 -18.51 -29.89 -29.22
CA PRO A 66 -18.76 -31.08 -28.42
C PRO A 66 -18.10 -31.03 -27.03
N PRO A 67 -18.63 -31.79 -26.04
CA PRO A 67 -18.11 -31.79 -24.67
C PRO A 67 -16.73 -32.47 -24.54
N TRP A 68 -15.86 -31.83 -23.77
CA TRP A 68 -14.46 -32.23 -23.55
C TRP A 68 -14.34 -33.51 -22.69
N ARG A 69 -13.34 -34.35 -22.97
CA ARG A 69 -12.94 -35.53 -22.17
C ARG A 69 -11.46 -35.41 -21.78
N PRO A 70 -11.07 -35.82 -20.55
CA PRO A 70 -9.68 -35.71 -20.11
C PRO A 70 -8.76 -36.71 -20.84
N PRO A 71 -7.49 -36.33 -21.13
CA PRO A 71 -6.57 -37.18 -21.87
C PRO A 71 -5.94 -38.27 -21.00
N THR A 72 -6.12 -39.53 -21.40
CA THR A 72 -5.34 -40.67 -20.90
C THR A 72 -4.00 -40.74 -21.62
N ALA A 73 -2.91 -40.94 -20.86
CA ALA A 73 -1.56 -41.05 -21.43
C ALA A 73 -1.32 -42.37 -22.18
N ALA A 74 -0.80 -42.28 -23.40
CA ALA A 74 -0.07 -43.34 -24.10
C ALA A 74 0.85 -42.70 -25.15
N GLY A 75 2.11 -43.11 -25.20
CA GLY A 75 3.13 -42.54 -26.10
C GLY A 75 3.67 -43.52 -27.14
N HIS A 76 4.35 -42.98 -28.14
CA HIS A 76 5.16 -43.68 -29.13
C HIS A 76 6.37 -42.79 -29.52
N ALA A 77 7.49 -43.25 -30.07
CA ALA A 77 8.25 -44.49 -29.91
C ALA A 77 9.55 -44.33 -30.75
N ALA A 78 10.71 -44.80 -30.28
CA ALA A 78 11.90 -44.99 -31.12
C ALA A 78 12.75 -46.18 -30.59
N PRO A 79 13.31 -47.07 -31.45
CA PRO A 79 13.93 -48.35 -31.02
C PRO A 79 15.44 -48.44 -31.38
N PRO A 80 16.11 -49.61 -31.33
CA PRO A 80 15.96 -50.79 -30.45
C PRO A 80 17.28 -51.18 -29.71
N GLY A 81 17.22 -52.13 -28.76
CA GLY A 81 18.44 -52.66 -28.10
C GLY A 81 18.28 -53.90 -27.20
N ASN A 82 17.93 -55.06 -27.80
CA ASN A 82 18.15 -56.45 -27.32
C ASN A 82 17.91 -56.87 -25.84
N GLY A 83 17.00 -57.85 -25.66
CA GLY A 83 17.34 -59.10 -24.94
C GLY A 83 16.52 -59.50 -23.70
N GLY A 84 15.84 -60.66 -23.76
CA GLY A 84 15.58 -61.52 -22.57
C GLY A 84 14.13 -61.61 -22.02
N HIS A 85 13.34 -62.53 -22.58
CA HIS A 85 12.12 -63.11 -21.97
C HIS A 85 12.47 -64.24 -20.95
N PRO A 86 11.51 -64.88 -20.24
CA PRO A 86 10.33 -64.37 -19.51
C PRO A 86 10.13 -65.10 -18.13
N GLY A 87 9.05 -64.79 -17.37
CA GLY A 87 8.55 -65.76 -16.38
C GLY A 87 7.55 -65.28 -15.30
N PHE A 88 6.28 -65.66 -15.46
CA PHE A 88 5.25 -65.99 -14.43
C PHE A 88 5.08 -65.13 -13.14
N GLY A 89 3.86 -64.62 -12.92
CA GLY A 89 3.26 -64.43 -11.57
C GLY A 89 2.41 -65.66 -11.18
N PRO A 90 1.33 -65.55 -10.36
CA PRO A 90 0.90 -64.44 -9.50
C PRO A 90 0.55 -64.90 -8.05
N GLY A 91 0.07 -64.00 -7.16
CA GLY A 91 -0.49 -64.43 -5.86
C GLY A 91 -0.97 -63.33 -4.90
N HIS A 92 -2.30 -63.33 -4.69
CA HIS A 92 -3.10 -63.06 -3.47
C HIS A 92 -2.36 -62.98 -2.10
N GLY A 93 -2.85 -62.30 -1.05
CA GLY A 93 -4.07 -61.49 -0.85
C GLY A 93 -4.37 -61.22 0.65
N SER A 94 -5.17 -60.19 0.93
CA SER A 94 -6.05 -59.97 2.12
C SER A 94 -5.62 -60.30 3.58
N ALA A 95 -5.20 -59.26 4.32
CA ALA A 95 -5.76 -58.78 5.62
C ALA A 95 -5.85 -59.76 6.86
N PRO A 96 -6.43 -59.36 8.04
CA PRO A 96 -5.62 -59.02 9.23
C PRO A 96 -5.96 -59.82 10.52
N GLY A 97 -5.19 -59.65 11.61
CA GLY A 97 -5.44 -60.29 12.91
C GLY A 97 -4.87 -59.54 14.14
N HIS A 98 -5.59 -59.58 15.27
CA HIS A 98 -5.35 -58.83 16.52
C HIS A 98 -4.68 -59.66 17.65
N GLY A 99 -4.15 -58.95 18.67
CA GLY A 99 -3.83 -59.46 20.03
C GLY A 99 -2.32 -59.52 20.34
N GLY A 100 -1.83 -59.24 21.55
CA GLY A 100 -2.44 -58.80 22.81
C GLY A 100 -1.37 -58.51 23.90
N HIS A 101 -1.75 -57.89 25.02
CA HIS A 101 -0.92 -57.59 26.22
C HIS A 101 -0.39 -58.88 26.94
N PRO A 102 0.47 -58.84 28.01
CA PRO A 102 0.95 -57.72 28.86
C PRO A 102 2.48 -57.71 29.13
N GLY A 103 2.97 -56.95 30.12
CA GLY A 103 4.40 -56.89 30.51
C GLY A 103 4.67 -57.11 32.00
N PHE A 104 5.95 -57.34 32.35
CA PHE A 104 6.57 -57.34 33.70
C PHE A 104 8.10 -57.15 33.56
N GLY A 105 8.77 -56.51 34.54
CA GLY A 105 10.24 -56.57 34.75
C GLY A 105 10.57 -57.31 36.07
N PRO A 106 11.71 -57.08 36.79
CA PRO A 106 12.99 -56.41 36.47
C PRO A 106 14.28 -57.19 36.95
N GLY A 107 15.49 -56.60 36.88
CA GLY A 107 16.73 -57.04 37.62
C GLY A 107 18.02 -57.17 36.76
N SER A 108 19.10 -56.38 36.98
CA SER A 108 20.31 -56.61 37.86
C SER A 108 21.45 -57.41 37.19
N GLY A 109 22.78 -57.14 37.28
CA GLY A 109 23.68 -56.13 37.90
C GLY A 109 25.10 -56.24 37.23
N GLY A 110 26.23 -55.63 37.63
CA GLY A 110 26.64 -54.79 38.77
C GLY A 110 28.07 -54.17 38.60
N GLU A 111 28.66 -53.67 39.70
CA GLU A 111 29.95 -52.92 39.87
C GLU A 111 31.25 -53.79 39.85
N PRO A 112 32.53 -53.30 40.09
CA PRO A 112 33.06 -51.98 40.56
C PRO A 112 34.24 -51.39 39.71
N GLY A 113 34.96 -50.27 40.01
CA GLY A 113 34.87 -49.20 41.03
C GLY A 113 36.10 -48.24 41.04
N PHE A 114 36.02 -47.12 41.80
CA PHE A 114 37.06 -46.13 42.20
C PHE A 114 37.71 -45.16 41.17
N GLY A 115 37.79 -43.87 41.54
CA GLY A 115 38.53 -42.76 40.87
C GLY A 115 39.63 -42.17 41.78
N PRO A 116 39.95 -40.84 41.79
CA PRO A 116 39.44 -39.72 40.97
C PRO A 116 40.53 -38.82 40.34
N GLY A 117 40.15 -37.81 39.53
CA GLY A 117 41.05 -36.74 39.08
C GLY A 117 40.33 -35.65 38.27
N ALA A 118 40.47 -34.38 38.67
CA ALA A 118 39.81 -33.24 38.03
C ALA A 118 40.67 -32.61 36.92
N GLY A 119 40.02 -32.04 35.90
CA GLY A 119 40.71 -31.33 34.81
C GLY A 119 39.75 -30.59 33.88
N GLY A 120 39.45 -29.32 34.20
CA GLY A 120 38.87 -28.38 33.24
C GLY A 120 39.98 -27.55 32.59
N HIS A 121 39.83 -27.20 31.31
CA HIS A 121 40.75 -26.29 30.62
C HIS A 121 40.00 -25.08 30.00
N PRO A 122 40.57 -23.86 30.06
CA PRO A 122 39.90 -22.63 29.62
C PRO A 122 40.35 -22.18 28.22
N GLY A 123 39.67 -21.16 27.69
CA GLY A 123 40.05 -20.50 26.43
C GLY A 123 41.22 -19.51 26.58
N TYR A 124 41.77 -19.08 25.44
CA TYR A 124 42.81 -18.05 25.35
C TYR A 124 42.74 -17.27 24.04
N GLY A 125 43.07 -15.98 24.14
CA GLY A 125 43.81 -15.20 23.16
C GLY A 125 44.63 -14.16 23.95
N PRO A 126 45.22 -13.12 23.34
CA PRO A 126 45.69 -12.97 21.96
C PRO A 126 47.22 -12.74 21.92
N GLY A 127 47.84 -12.53 20.75
CA GLY A 127 49.25 -12.13 20.65
C GLY A 127 49.71 -11.89 19.21
N ALA A 128 50.57 -10.89 18.99
CA ALA A 128 50.99 -10.42 17.67
C ALA A 128 52.51 -10.53 17.46
N GLY A 129 52.95 -10.53 16.19
CA GLY A 129 54.30 -10.13 15.77
C GLY A 129 55.10 -11.17 14.97
N GLY A 130 55.85 -10.70 13.96
CA GLY A 130 57.01 -11.42 13.40
C GLY A 130 57.00 -11.73 11.89
N HIS A 131 57.48 -10.79 11.07
CA HIS A 131 58.31 -11.09 9.89
C HIS A 131 59.79 -11.21 10.36
N PRO A 132 60.77 -11.81 9.61
CA PRO A 132 60.87 -11.83 8.13
C PRO A 132 61.49 -13.11 7.49
N GLY A 133 61.69 -13.08 6.15
CA GLY A 133 62.94 -13.57 5.56
C GLY A 133 62.89 -14.56 4.38
N TYR A 134 63.51 -14.14 3.26
CA TYR A 134 64.17 -14.93 2.20
C TYR A 134 63.36 -15.79 1.19
N GLY A 135 63.63 -15.52 -0.10
CA GLY A 135 63.41 -16.44 -1.24
C GLY A 135 64.63 -17.36 -1.48
N PRO A 136 64.78 -18.01 -2.66
CA PRO A 136 64.93 -17.31 -3.95
C PRO A 136 64.18 -17.94 -5.16
N GLY A 137 64.36 -17.37 -6.37
CA GLY A 137 63.85 -17.88 -7.67
C GLY A 137 64.74 -18.99 -8.29
N PRO A 138 64.97 -19.08 -9.63
CA PRO A 138 64.65 -18.13 -10.72
C PRO A 138 64.10 -18.78 -12.04
N GLY A 139 63.87 -17.98 -13.10
CA GLY A 139 63.74 -18.48 -14.49
C GLY A 139 63.12 -17.51 -15.52
N GLY A 140 63.92 -17.02 -16.47
CA GLY A 140 63.47 -16.41 -17.76
C GLY A 140 63.94 -17.27 -18.95
N PRO A 141 64.18 -16.75 -20.18
CA PRO A 141 63.90 -15.41 -20.76
C PRO A 141 63.29 -15.44 -22.20
N GLY A 142 63.10 -14.30 -22.88
CA GLY A 142 62.79 -14.25 -24.34
C GLY A 142 62.56 -12.85 -24.98
N VAL A 143 63.29 -12.52 -26.06
CA VAL A 143 63.39 -11.24 -26.83
C VAL A 143 64.01 -11.56 -28.24
N PRO A 144 64.21 -10.69 -29.28
CA PRO A 144 64.00 -9.23 -29.44
C PRO A 144 63.45 -8.72 -30.83
N GLY A 145 63.41 -7.38 -31.02
CA GLY A 145 63.54 -6.67 -32.33
C GLY A 145 62.26 -6.06 -32.96
N HIS A 146 62.25 -4.96 -33.73
CA HIS A 146 63.26 -3.92 -34.10
C HIS A 146 62.56 -2.70 -34.77
N GLY A 147 63.16 -1.48 -34.75
CA GLY A 147 62.98 -0.45 -35.82
C GLY A 147 62.50 0.97 -35.42
N GLY A 148 63.31 2.01 -35.75
CA GLY A 148 62.90 3.45 -35.87
C GLY A 148 62.77 3.88 -37.36
N PRO A 149 62.64 5.17 -37.75
CA PRO A 149 63.19 6.40 -37.10
C PRO A 149 62.21 7.62 -37.03
N ALA A 150 62.72 8.81 -36.65
CA ALA A 150 62.02 10.12 -36.59
C ALA A 150 62.46 11.09 -37.74
N PRO A 151 61.89 12.32 -37.92
CA PRO A 151 62.34 13.48 -37.10
C PRO A 151 61.38 14.70 -36.88
N ALA A 152 61.66 15.45 -35.80
CA ALA A 152 61.68 16.92 -35.61
C ALA A 152 60.53 17.89 -36.02
N GLY A 153 60.11 18.73 -35.05
CA GLY A 153 59.84 20.17 -35.30
C GLY A 153 58.78 20.85 -34.41
N GLN A 154 59.19 21.67 -33.43
CA GLN A 154 58.70 23.05 -33.15
C GLN A 154 59.03 23.59 -31.73
N ALA A 155 59.25 24.90 -31.66
CA ALA A 155 59.38 25.79 -30.49
C ALA A 155 59.31 27.26 -30.99
N PRO A 156 59.13 28.32 -30.16
CA PRO A 156 58.56 28.42 -28.80
C PRO A 156 57.59 29.64 -28.59
N ARG A 157 57.15 29.87 -27.32
CA ARG A 157 56.61 31.14 -26.69
C ARG A 157 55.08 31.43 -26.79
N PRO A 158 54.51 32.29 -25.92
CA PRO A 158 54.71 32.45 -24.45
C PRO A 158 53.42 32.74 -23.62
N GLU A 159 53.58 32.85 -22.28
CA GLU A 159 52.72 33.60 -21.31
C GLU A 159 51.27 33.11 -21.02
N ALA A 160 50.69 33.24 -19.80
CA ALA A 160 51.22 33.71 -18.50
C ALA A 160 50.57 33.03 -17.26
N THR A 161 51.42 32.85 -16.24
CA THR A 161 51.20 32.68 -14.78
C THR A 161 49.80 32.52 -14.16
N ASP A 162 49.68 31.48 -13.34
CA ASP A 162 48.74 31.36 -12.21
C ASP A 162 49.48 31.65 -10.88
N LEU A 163 48.80 32.16 -9.84
CA LEU A 163 49.44 32.72 -8.63
C LEU A 163 49.20 31.91 -7.34
N TRP A 164 50.32 31.53 -6.70
CA TRP A 164 50.59 31.23 -5.27
C TRP A 164 49.41 31.38 -4.28
N ALA A 165 49.17 30.50 -3.29
CA ALA A 165 50.06 30.12 -2.18
C ALA A 165 49.32 29.17 -1.19
N ALA A 166 49.92 28.43 -0.25
CA ALA A 166 51.25 27.85 -0.12
C ALA A 166 51.24 26.76 1.00
N ALA A 167 51.83 25.61 0.66
CA ALA A 167 52.81 24.81 1.42
C ALA A 167 52.61 24.41 2.89
N ALA A 168 52.79 23.10 3.14
CA ALA A 168 53.09 22.52 4.46
C ALA A 168 54.24 21.50 4.36
N ALA A 169 55.20 21.56 5.27
CA ALA A 169 56.27 20.57 5.44
C ALA A 169 56.68 20.43 6.93
N ARG A 170 57.07 19.21 7.31
CA ARG A 170 57.43 18.69 8.67
C ARG A 170 58.92 19.00 9.02
N PRO A 171 59.50 18.68 10.22
CA PRO A 171 59.19 17.51 11.08
C PRO A 171 59.49 17.53 12.62
N ALA A 172 59.28 16.34 13.22
CA ALA A 172 59.95 15.74 14.40
C ALA A 172 59.35 15.93 15.82
N GLY A 173 59.29 14.82 16.58
CA GLY A 173 58.91 14.75 18.00
C GLY A 173 57.90 13.62 18.32
N GLY A 174 58.31 12.59 19.06
CA GLY A 174 57.47 11.45 19.48
C GLY A 174 56.82 11.61 20.87
N PRO A 175 55.93 10.68 21.29
CA PRO A 175 55.23 10.73 22.59
C PRO A 175 56.06 10.13 23.74
N PRO A 176 55.70 10.42 25.00
CA PRO A 176 55.12 9.34 25.82
C PRO A 176 54.04 9.74 26.85
N ASP A 177 53.04 8.86 26.95
CA ASP A 177 52.54 8.16 28.14
C ASP A 177 52.16 8.85 29.49
N LEU A 178 50.93 8.51 29.91
CA LEU A 178 50.38 8.28 31.27
C LEU A 178 50.79 9.14 32.49
N GLY A 179 49.78 9.78 33.10
CA GLY A 179 49.78 10.29 34.48
C GLY A 179 48.37 10.33 35.09
N ALA A 180 48.21 9.86 36.32
CA ALA A 180 46.92 9.75 37.03
C ALA A 180 46.36 11.11 37.51
N PRO A 181 45.04 11.25 37.77
CA PRO A 181 44.43 12.54 38.12
C PRO A 181 44.68 12.97 39.58
N PRO A 182 45.13 14.22 39.83
CA PRO A 182 45.12 14.85 41.15
C PRO A 182 43.72 15.44 41.50
N PRO A 183 43.47 15.77 42.78
CA PRO A 183 42.11 15.95 43.32
C PRO A 183 41.46 17.32 43.03
N ALA A 184 40.15 17.38 43.28
CA ALA A 184 39.30 18.55 43.05
C ALA A 184 39.73 19.79 43.85
N ALA A 185 39.74 20.94 43.16
CA ALA A 185 39.93 22.25 43.77
C ALA A 185 38.66 22.73 44.53
N PRO A 186 38.80 23.52 45.61
CA PRO A 186 37.66 24.00 46.40
C PRO A 186 36.82 25.06 45.65
N PRO A 187 35.53 25.21 46.00
CA PRO A 187 34.61 26.10 45.30
C PRO A 187 34.90 27.59 45.57
N GLU A 188 34.95 28.40 44.51
CA GLU A 188 35.05 29.85 44.63
C GLU A 188 33.74 30.50 45.14
N PRO A 189 33.83 31.63 45.87
CA PRO A 189 32.67 32.26 46.51
C PRO A 189 31.73 32.94 45.49
N GLY A 190 30.50 32.43 45.40
CA GLY A 190 29.50 32.91 44.44
C GLY A 190 29.08 34.39 44.61
N PRO A 191 28.82 35.13 43.52
CA PRO A 191 28.44 36.54 43.57
C PRO A 191 27.05 36.76 44.19
N ARG A 192 26.94 37.85 44.97
CA ARG A 192 25.82 38.16 45.88
C ARG A 192 24.47 38.38 45.16
N ARG A 193 23.70 37.31 44.93
CA ARG A 193 22.28 37.33 44.47
C ARG A 193 21.31 37.94 45.50
N ARG A 194 21.41 39.24 45.81
CA ARG A 194 20.42 39.94 46.68
C ARG A 194 19.85 41.27 46.15
N ARG A 195 20.18 41.70 44.91
CA ARG A 195 19.54 42.87 44.27
C ARG A 195 19.05 42.68 42.83
N VAL A 196 19.36 41.56 42.17
CA VAL A 196 18.91 41.29 40.79
C VAL A 196 17.44 40.82 40.74
N LEU A 197 17.00 40.02 41.71
CA LEU A 197 15.63 39.49 41.78
C LEU A 197 14.53 40.58 41.86
N PRO A 198 14.62 41.62 42.72
CA PRO A 198 13.59 42.68 42.73
C PRO A 198 13.57 43.50 41.44
N ILE A 199 14.71 43.68 40.75
CA ILE A 199 14.76 44.38 39.46
C ILE A 199 14.11 43.54 38.36
N ALA A 200 14.37 42.23 38.33
CA ALA A 200 13.71 41.31 37.40
C ALA A 200 12.19 41.24 37.64
N LEU A 201 11.75 41.21 38.90
CA LEU A 201 10.33 41.25 39.27
C LEU A 201 9.67 42.59 38.90
N ALA A 202 10.34 43.72 39.09
CA ALA A 202 9.83 45.03 38.65
C ALA A 202 9.71 45.11 37.12
N ALA A 203 10.70 44.62 36.38
CA ALA A 203 10.64 44.56 34.91
C ALA A 203 9.51 43.64 34.42
N ALA A 204 9.33 42.47 35.04
CA ALA A 204 8.22 41.56 34.74
C ALA A 204 6.85 42.20 35.06
N LEU A 205 6.73 42.92 36.18
CA LEU A 205 5.49 43.62 36.55
C LEU A 205 5.14 44.73 35.56
N VAL A 206 6.12 45.51 35.08
CA VAL A 206 5.90 46.52 34.03
C VAL A 206 5.45 45.85 32.72
N LEU A 207 6.02 44.70 32.36
CA LEU A 207 5.62 43.92 31.18
C LEU A 207 4.18 43.37 31.30
N VAL A 208 3.80 42.86 32.47
CA VAL A 208 2.43 42.41 32.77
C VAL A 208 1.45 43.59 32.73
N LEU A 209 1.80 44.74 33.34
CA LEU A 209 0.96 45.94 33.30
C LEU A 209 0.81 46.51 31.88
N ALA A 210 1.85 46.43 31.04
CA ALA A 210 1.77 46.79 29.63
C ALA A 210 0.84 45.83 28.85
N LEU A 211 0.93 44.52 29.08
CA LEU A 211 0.04 43.53 28.47
C LEU A 211 -1.42 43.69 28.91
N VAL A 212 -1.67 43.95 30.20
CA VAL A 212 -3.01 44.28 30.71
C VAL A 212 -3.51 45.60 30.13
N GLY A 213 -2.67 46.62 30.00
CA GLY A 213 -3.02 47.88 29.33
C GLY A 213 -3.41 47.69 27.86
N VAL A 214 -2.70 46.83 27.12
CA VAL A 214 -3.07 46.47 25.74
C VAL A 214 -4.42 45.73 25.69
N ALA A 215 -4.67 44.80 26.62
CA ALA A 215 -5.95 44.08 26.70
C ALA A 215 -7.14 45.00 27.04
N VAL A 216 -6.94 46.00 27.90
CA VAL A 216 -8.00 46.96 28.29
C VAL A 216 -8.27 48.02 27.21
N VAL A 217 -7.26 48.42 26.42
CA VAL A 217 -7.41 49.44 25.36
C VAL A 217 -7.80 48.82 24.00
N ARG A 218 -7.56 47.52 23.78
CA ARG A 218 -8.02 46.75 22.60
C ARG A 218 -8.50 45.34 23.01
N PRO A 219 -9.78 45.17 23.39
CA PRO A 219 -10.30 43.89 23.90
C PRO A 219 -10.48 42.78 22.84
N GLY A 220 -10.12 43.03 21.58
CA GLY A 220 -10.42 42.18 20.43
C GLY A 220 -9.94 40.71 20.45
N PRO A 221 -8.78 40.33 21.03
CA PRO A 221 -8.27 38.96 20.87
C PRO A 221 -8.54 38.03 22.07
N VAL A 222 -9.25 38.48 23.11
CA VAL A 222 -9.47 37.68 24.35
C VAL A 222 -10.95 37.35 24.59
N ALA A 223 -11.88 38.10 24.00
CA ALA A 223 -13.32 37.83 24.11
C ALA A 223 -13.74 36.51 23.40
N ASP A 224 -13.04 36.11 22.35
CA ASP A 224 -13.40 34.92 21.55
C ASP A 224 -13.01 33.57 22.21
N TRP A 225 -12.38 33.57 23.39
CA TRP A 225 -11.86 32.35 24.05
C TRP A 225 -12.63 31.92 25.31
N LEU A 226 -13.57 32.74 25.78
CA LEU A 226 -14.46 32.44 26.91
C LEU A 226 -15.88 32.81 26.47
N GLY A 227 -16.59 31.82 25.91
CA GLY A 227 -17.76 32.08 25.09
C GLY A 227 -19.00 32.55 25.84
N ASP A 228 -19.76 33.42 25.17
CA ASP A 228 -21.20 33.61 25.34
C ASP A 228 -21.91 33.05 24.09
N GLU A 229 -23.07 32.41 24.27
CA GLU A 229 -23.89 31.94 23.13
C GLU A 229 -24.49 33.14 22.36
N PRO A 230 -24.27 33.26 21.03
CA PRO A 230 -24.91 34.30 20.24
C PRO A 230 -26.36 33.92 19.93
N ALA A 231 -27.31 34.66 20.50
CA ALA A 231 -28.73 34.55 20.17
C ALA A 231 -29.01 34.77 18.67
N ASP A 232 -30.05 34.09 18.16
CA ASP A 232 -30.53 34.07 16.78
C ASP A 232 -30.34 35.39 16.00
N ARG A 233 -29.25 35.46 15.22
CA ARG A 233 -29.18 36.31 14.04
C ARG A 233 -29.20 35.41 12.82
N LYS A 234 -30.36 35.34 12.16
CA LYS A 234 -30.48 34.84 10.78
C LYS A 234 -29.73 35.78 9.85
N THR A 235 -28.42 35.62 9.75
CA THR A 235 -27.65 36.10 8.60
C THR A 235 -28.25 35.47 7.36
N ALA A 236 -28.82 36.29 6.48
CA ALA A 236 -29.20 35.83 5.15
C ALA A 236 -27.90 35.38 4.46
N GLN A 237 -27.73 34.06 4.36
CA GLN A 237 -26.59 33.46 3.69
C GLN A 237 -26.55 34.02 2.26
N ALA A 238 -25.44 34.67 1.90
CA ALA A 238 -25.22 35.09 0.53
C ALA A 238 -25.40 33.85 -0.34
N ALA A 239 -26.20 33.96 -1.42
CA ALA A 239 -26.51 32.83 -2.27
C ALA A 239 -25.22 32.15 -2.68
N GLU A 240 -25.04 30.92 -2.23
CA GLU A 240 -23.88 30.11 -2.56
C GLU A 240 -23.83 30.03 -4.09
N PRO A 241 -22.70 30.38 -4.73
CA PRO A 241 -22.61 30.29 -6.19
C PRO A 241 -22.96 28.86 -6.57
N ALA A 242 -23.88 28.70 -7.53
CA ALA A 242 -24.36 27.38 -7.94
C ALA A 242 -23.14 26.47 -8.19
N PRO A 243 -23.11 25.25 -7.63
CA PRO A 243 -21.91 24.44 -7.63
C PRO A 243 -21.43 24.24 -9.06
N VAL A 244 -20.24 24.77 -9.36
CA VAL A 244 -19.57 24.48 -10.62
C VAL A 244 -19.37 22.97 -10.63
N ALA A 245 -19.83 22.28 -11.68
CA ALA A 245 -19.72 20.83 -11.74
C ALA A 245 -18.23 20.43 -11.89
N VAL A 246 -17.55 20.21 -10.76
CA VAL A 246 -16.12 19.80 -10.71
C VAL A 246 -15.90 18.42 -11.33
N LEU A 247 -16.98 17.67 -11.53
CA LEU A 247 -17.07 16.50 -12.39
C LEU A 247 -18.30 16.67 -13.30
N ALA A 248 -18.13 17.32 -14.44
CA ALA A 248 -19.00 17.00 -15.57
C ALA A 248 -18.77 15.51 -15.89
N GLY A 249 -19.85 14.73 -15.97
CA GLY A 249 -19.75 13.39 -16.57
C GLY A 249 -19.21 13.50 -17.99
N ALA A 250 -18.58 12.45 -18.49
CA ALA A 250 -18.14 12.40 -19.89
C ALA A 250 -19.31 12.83 -20.78
N ASP A 251 -19.15 13.89 -21.57
CA ASP A 251 -20.22 14.33 -22.46
C ASP A 251 -20.38 13.25 -23.53
N PRO A 252 -21.53 12.54 -23.62
CA PRO A 252 -21.72 11.51 -24.64
C PRO A 252 -21.75 12.11 -26.04
N ASN A 253 -21.94 13.44 -26.16
CA ASN A 253 -21.86 14.19 -27.40
C ASN A 253 -20.47 14.80 -27.64
N ALA A 254 -19.51 14.61 -26.73
CA ALA A 254 -18.12 15.01 -26.95
C ALA A 254 -17.60 14.35 -28.23
N PRO A 255 -16.95 15.11 -29.12
CA PRO A 255 -16.39 14.57 -30.35
C PRO A 255 -15.49 13.36 -30.09
N ARG A 256 -15.76 12.27 -30.81
CA ARG A 256 -14.97 11.04 -30.72
C ARG A 256 -13.63 11.22 -31.43
N PRO A 257 -12.49 10.89 -30.76
CA PRO A 257 -11.21 10.80 -31.44
C PRO A 257 -11.18 9.71 -32.51
N THR A 258 -10.36 9.89 -33.54
CA THR A 258 -10.02 8.87 -34.54
C THR A 258 -8.77 8.08 -34.12
N PRO A 259 -8.66 6.79 -34.46
CA PRO A 259 -7.44 6.01 -34.22
C PRO A 259 -6.19 6.63 -34.85
N GLU A 260 -6.32 7.24 -36.02
CA GLU A 260 -5.25 7.95 -36.72
C GLU A 260 -4.79 9.19 -35.96
N GLY A 261 -5.72 9.99 -35.44
CA GLY A 261 -5.41 11.16 -34.61
C GLY A 261 -4.69 10.78 -33.32
N VAL A 262 -5.19 9.76 -32.61
CA VAL A 262 -4.57 9.25 -31.37
C VAL A 262 -3.18 8.68 -31.65
N ARG A 263 -3.01 7.91 -32.73
CA ARG A 263 -1.69 7.43 -33.18
C ARG A 263 -0.72 8.58 -33.44
N ALA A 264 -1.15 9.61 -34.16
CA ALA A 264 -0.31 10.76 -34.49
C ALA A 264 0.16 11.54 -33.24
N ALA A 265 -0.67 11.62 -32.20
CA ALA A 265 -0.31 12.24 -30.93
C ALA A 265 0.68 11.40 -30.09
N LEU A 266 0.60 10.06 -30.16
CA LEU A 266 1.36 9.16 -29.28
C LEU A 266 2.70 8.70 -29.86
N GLU A 267 2.75 8.23 -31.11
CA GLU A 267 3.95 7.56 -31.68
C GLU A 267 5.26 8.37 -31.51
N PRO A 268 5.30 9.71 -31.71
CA PRO A 268 6.54 10.49 -31.53
C PRO A 268 7.11 10.45 -30.10
N LEU A 269 6.27 10.16 -29.10
CA LEU A 269 6.66 10.11 -27.69
C LEU A 269 7.02 8.70 -27.22
N LEU A 270 6.47 7.67 -27.87
CA LEU A 270 6.59 6.27 -27.47
C LEU A 270 7.90 5.58 -27.92
N GLY A 271 8.76 6.28 -28.67
CA GLY A 271 10.07 5.81 -29.13
C GLY A 271 11.28 6.33 -28.33
N GLN A 272 11.06 7.02 -27.20
CA GLN A 272 12.15 7.57 -26.39
C GLN A 272 12.88 6.45 -25.63
N GLU A 273 14.21 6.37 -25.76
CA GLU A 273 15.06 5.36 -25.08
C GLU A 273 14.86 5.32 -23.55
N ILE A 274 14.49 6.48 -22.95
CA ILE A 274 14.22 6.62 -21.53
C ILE A 274 13.00 5.80 -21.04
N LEU A 275 12.12 5.38 -21.95
CA LEU A 275 10.99 4.50 -21.65
C LEU A 275 11.36 3.02 -21.72
N GLY A 276 12.61 2.67 -22.07
CA GLY A 276 13.06 1.28 -22.20
C GLY A 276 12.76 0.67 -23.57
N SER A 277 13.18 -0.60 -23.73
CA SER A 277 13.04 -1.32 -25.01
C SER A 277 11.68 -2.00 -25.21
N ARG A 278 10.82 -2.01 -24.19
CA ARG A 278 9.44 -2.47 -24.29
C ARG A 278 8.52 -1.44 -23.63
N VAL A 279 7.58 -0.94 -24.43
CA VAL A 279 6.64 0.12 -24.06
C VAL A 279 5.31 -0.26 -24.69
N ASN A 280 4.48 -0.91 -23.87
CA ASN A 280 3.22 -1.50 -24.24
C ASN A 280 2.08 -0.60 -23.76
N ILE A 281 1.06 -0.41 -24.59
CA ILE A 281 0.04 0.62 -24.39
C ILE A 281 -1.30 0.24 -25.02
N SER A 282 -2.37 0.54 -24.29
CA SER A 282 -3.76 0.54 -24.77
C SER A 282 -4.41 1.89 -24.46
N VAL A 283 -5.27 2.37 -25.37
CA VAL A 283 -6.13 3.55 -25.22
C VAL A 283 -7.50 3.23 -25.82
N VAL A 284 -8.55 3.39 -25.00
CA VAL A 284 -9.93 2.98 -25.30
C VAL A 284 -10.90 4.14 -25.00
N ASP A 285 -11.92 4.31 -25.85
CA ASP A 285 -13.04 5.24 -25.60
C ASP A 285 -13.93 4.69 -24.46
N VAL A 286 -14.12 5.42 -23.35
CA VAL A 286 -14.83 4.88 -22.17
C VAL A 286 -16.31 4.64 -22.41
N ASP A 287 -16.92 5.41 -23.31
CA ASP A 287 -18.37 5.41 -23.55
C ASP A 287 -18.78 4.38 -24.60
N THR A 288 -17.94 4.10 -25.62
CA THR A 288 -18.21 3.02 -26.58
C THR A 288 -17.46 1.71 -26.32
N GLY A 289 -16.36 1.73 -25.56
CA GLY A 289 -15.44 0.61 -25.43
C GLY A 289 -14.58 0.35 -26.67
N ASP A 290 -14.61 1.23 -27.68
CA ASP A 290 -13.81 1.03 -28.91
C ASP A 290 -12.31 1.31 -28.65
N PRO A 291 -11.39 0.43 -29.08
CA PRO A 291 -9.96 0.69 -29.02
C PRO A 291 -9.57 1.80 -30.01
N LEU A 292 -8.88 2.82 -29.52
CA LEU A 292 -8.39 3.95 -30.32
C LEU A 292 -6.91 3.79 -30.67
N TYR A 293 -6.11 3.22 -29.77
CA TYR A 293 -4.70 2.93 -30.02
C TYR A 293 -4.22 1.75 -29.20
N THR A 294 -3.46 0.86 -29.84
CA THR A 294 -2.79 -0.26 -29.17
C THR A 294 -1.39 -0.46 -29.75
N ARG A 295 -0.45 -0.81 -28.88
CA ARG A 295 0.88 -1.32 -29.23
C ARG A 295 1.32 -2.29 -28.15
N GLY A 296 1.35 -3.59 -28.47
CA GLY A 296 1.52 -4.63 -27.45
C GLY A 296 0.43 -4.58 -26.37
N GLY A 297 -0.80 -4.18 -26.74
CA GLY A 297 -1.90 -4.01 -25.79
C GLY A 297 -2.22 -5.29 -25.03
N ASP A 298 -2.15 -6.43 -25.71
CA ASP A 298 -2.51 -7.74 -25.18
C ASP A 298 -1.27 -8.50 -24.66
N ASP A 299 -0.07 -7.91 -24.77
CA ASP A 299 1.20 -8.51 -24.31
C ASP A 299 1.30 -8.42 -22.78
N PRO A 300 1.32 -9.55 -22.04
CA PRO A 300 1.35 -9.53 -20.58
C PRO A 300 2.69 -8.94 -20.08
N THR A 301 2.61 -7.81 -19.39
CA THR A 301 3.77 -6.96 -19.04
C THR A 301 3.88 -6.83 -17.52
N VAL A 302 5.08 -6.56 -16.97
CA VAL A 302 5.24 -6.32 -15.53
C VAL A 302 4.52 -5.02 -15.15
N PRO A 303 3.46 -5.05 -14.32
CA PRO A 303 2.61 -3.88 -14.09
C PRO A 303 3.17 -2.92 -13.04
N ALA A 304 3.98 -3.41 -12.10
CA ALA A 304 4.20 -2.77 -10.81
C ALA A 304 2.85 -2.38 -10.15
N SER A 305 2.81 -1.31 -9.34
CA SER A 305 1.62 -0.91 -8.56
C SER A 305 0.34 -0.56 -9.34
N VAL A 306 0.27 -0.67 -10.67
CA VAL A 306 -1.03 -0.64 -11.38
C VAL A 306 -1.85 -1.93 -11.18
N THR A 307 -1.23 -3.03 -10.71
CA THR A 307 -1.95 -4.23 -10.21
C THR A 307 -3.05 -3.89 -9.22
N LYS A 308 -2.87 -2.84 -8.42
CA LYS A 308 -3.86 -2.39 -7.42
C LYS A 308 -5.22 -2.01 -8.03
N LEU A 309 -5.30 -1.72 -9.33
CA LEU A 309 -6.58 -1.54 -10.04
C LEU A 309 -7.36 -2.86 -10.14
N VAL A 310 -6.67 -3.97 -10.43
CA VAL A 310 -7.25 -5.32 -10.37
C VAL A 310 -7.67 -5.67 -8.94
N THR A 311 -6.81 -5.42 -7.95
CA THR A 311 -7.11 -5.65 -6.52
C THR A 311 -8.34 -4.87 -6.05
N ALA A 312 -8.51 -3.62 -6.53
CA ALA A 312 -9.69 -2.80 -6.24
C ALA A 312 -10.96 -3.40 -6.85
N VAL A 313 -10.97 -3.70 -8.14
CA VAL A 313 -12.16 -4.23 -8.82
C VAL A 313 -12.55 -5.60 -8.30
N THR A 314 -11.58 -6.52 -8.14
CA THR A 314 -11.84 -7.87 -7.66
C THR A 314 -12.40 -7.90 -6.23
N VAL A 315 -11.86 -7.08 -5.31
CA VAL A 315 -12.40 -7.03 -3.94
C VAL A 315 -13.76 -6.34 -3.86
N LEU A 316 -14.00 -5.31 -4.67
CA LEU A 316 -15.30 -4.65 -4.76
C LEU A 316 -16.37 -5.60 -5.34
N ALA A 317 -16.05 -6.36 -6.39
CA ALA A 317 -16.93 -7.38 -6.96
C ALA A 317 -17.20 -8.55 -5.99
N ALA A 318 -16.19 -8.98 -5.23
CA ALA A 318 -16.30 -10.15 -4.36
C ALA A 318 -16.97 -9.86 -2.99
N ARG A 319 -16.87 -8.63 -2.47
CA ARG A 319 -17.34 -8.25 -1.12
C ARG A 319 -18.33 -7.09 -1.07
N GLY A 320 -18.35 -6.24 -2.10
CA GLY A 320 -19.11 -4.97 -2.11
C GLY A 320 -18.41 -3.83 -1.34
N PRO A 321 -18.68 -2.56 -1.72
CA PRO A 321 -17.94 -1.38 -1.23
C PRO A 321 -18.16 -1.06 0.26
N THR A 322 -19.23 -1.56 0.87
CA THR A 322 -19.60 -1.28 2.27
C THR A 322 -19.14 -2.34 3.25
N TYR A 323 -18.56 -3.46 2.78
CA TYR A 323 -18.04 -4.51 3.64
C TYR A 323 -16.96 -3.97 4.59
N ARG A 324 -16.87 -4.56 5.78
CA ARG A 324 -15.85 -4.24 6.79
C ARG A 324 -15.25 -5.53 7.32
N ILE A 325 -13.95 -5.50 7.56
CA ILE A 325 -13.17 -6.61 8.05
C ILE A 325 -13.23 -6.60 9.59
N PRO A 326 -13.77 -7.65 10.25
CA PRO A 326 -13.93 -7.66 11.70
C PRO A 326 -12.68 -8.17 12.42
N THR A 327 -12.19 -7.42 13.41
CA THR A 327 -11.24 -7.92 14.42
C THR A 327 -12.00 -8.21 15.71
N ARG A 328 -11.79 -9.39 16.30
CA ARG A 328 -12.54 -9.87 17.46
C ARG A 328 -11.64 -10.12 18.66
N ALA A 329 -12.23 -10.07 19.84
CA ALA A 329 -11.68 -10.67 21.04
C ALA A 329 -12.66 -11.72 21.57
N VAL A 330 -12.17 -12.90 21.91
CA VAL A 330 -12.96 -14.01 22.48
C VAL A 330 -12.34 -14.49 23.79
N ALA A 331 -13.14 -15.16 24.62
CA ALA A 331 -12.66 -15.80 25.84
C ALA A 331 -11.70 -16.97 25.51
N GLY A 332 -10.60 -17.06 26.25
CA GLY A 332 -9.67 -18.19 26.19
C GLY A 332 -10.18 -19.43 26.93
N ALA A 333 -9.28 -20.39 27.18
CA ALA A 333 -9.67 -21.66 27.78
C ALA A 333 -9.88 -21.56 29.30
N SER A 334 -9.18 -20.62 29.96
CA SER A 334 -9.30 -20.34 31.40
C SER A 334 -9.91 -18.95 31.66
N PRO A 335 -10.59 -18.73 32.81
CA PRO A 335 -11.13 -17.43 33.17
C PRO A 335 -10.09 -16.30 33.10
N GLY A 336 -10.46 -15.19 32.45
CA GLY A 336 -9.59 -14.03 32.23
C GLY A 336 -8.56 -14.19 31.10
N GLU A 337 -8.43 -15.36 30.47
CA GLU A 337 -7.68 -15.45 29.21
C GLU A 337 -8.48 -14.80 28.07
N VAL A 338 -7.79 -14.07 27.21
CA VAL A 338 -8.37 -13.41 26.03
C VAL A 338 -7.61 -13.85 24.79
N VAL A 339 -8.32 -14.18 23.71
CA VAL A 339 -7.73 -14.42 22.39
C VAL A 339 -8.17 -13.29 21.46
N ILE A 340 -7.21 -12.56 20.88
CA ILE A 340 -7.49 -11.60 19.81
C ILE A 340 -7.39 -12.32 18.47
N VAL A 341 -8.46 -12.24 17.68
CA VAL A 341 -8.63 -12.95 16.41
C VAL A 341 -8.59 -11.94 15.28
N GLY A 342 -7.57 -12.05 14.42
CA GLY A 342 -7.38 -11.18 13.28
C GLY A 342 -8.26 -11.55 12.09
N GLY A 343 -9.08 -10.61 11.61
CA GLY A 343 -9.88 -10.79 10.40
C GLY A 343 -9.18 -10.40 9.09
N GLY A 344 -7.97 -9.83 9.18
CA GLY A 344 -7.24 -9.26 8.05
C GLY A 344 -7.37 -7.76 7.87
N ASP A 345 -7.73 -6.99 8.91
CA ASP A 345 -7.75 -5.52 8.87
C ASP A 345 -6.32 -4.96 9.05
N PRO A 346 -5.70 -4.36 8.02
CA PRO A 346 -4.39 -3.73 8.14
C PRO A 346 -4.47 -2.30 8.72
N THR A 347 -5.67 -1.70 8.75
CA THR A 347 -5.88 -0.30 9.13
C THR A 347 -6.05 -0.09 10.63
N LEU A 348 -6.39 -1.16 11.36
CA LEU A 348 -6.59 -1.21 12.81
C LEU A 348 -5.53 -0.39 13.56
N ALA A 349 -5.95 0.62 14.30
CA ALA A 349 -5.08 1.45 15.11
C ALA A 349 -4.92 0.90 16.53
N VAL A 350 -3.84 1.27 17.21
CA VAL A 350 -3.74 1.04 18.67
C VAL A 350 -4.73 1.93 19.44
N ASP A 351 -4.83 3.19 19.05
CA ASP A 351 -5.62 4.25 19.68
C ASP A 351 -6.03 5.33 18.64
N LYS A 352 -6.50 6.51 19.09
CA LYS A 352 -6.91 7.60 18.19
C LYS A 352 -5.74 8.28 17.44
N GLN A 353 -4.49 7.92 17.70
CA GLN A 353 -3.31 8.48 17.05
C GLN A 353 -2.84 7.64 15.84
N GLY A 354 -3.49 6.51 15.56
CA GLY A 354 -3.21 5.61 14.44
C GLY A 354 -3.12 6.27 13.06
N PHE A 355 -2.40 5.62 12.14
CA PHE A 355 -2.02 6.11 10.82
C PHE A 355 -3.25 6.48 9.98
N TYR A 356 -4.22 5.57 9.88
CA TYR A 356 -5.40 5.70 9.02
C TYR A 356 -6.54 6.42 9.75
N PRO A 357 -7.02 7.59 9.27
CA PRO A 357 -8.13 8.31 9.89
C PRO A 357 -9.42 7.50 9.92
N GLY A 358 -10.06 7.41 11.09
CA GLY A 358 -11.35 6.74 11.27
C GLY A 358 -11.31 5.19 11.29
N ALA A 359 -10.12 4.59 11.36
CA ALA A 359 -9.98 3.14 11.47
C ALA A 359 -10.50 2.57 12.81
N ALA A 360 -10.72 1.25 12.83
CA ALA A 360 -10.96 0.49 14.05
C ALA A 360 -9.83 0.69 15.08
N ARG A 361 -10.10 0.51 16.37
CA ARG A 361 -9.11 0.76 17.42
C ARG A 361 -9.05 -0.35 18.47
N LEU A 362 -7.83 -0.70 18.89
CA LEU A 362 -7.59 -1.69 19.95
C LEU A 362 -8.03 -1.18 21.33
N ASP A 363 -7.98 0.12 21.61
CA ASP A 363 -8.44 0.69 22.88
C ASP A 363 -9.95 0.54 23.08
N ASP A 364 -10.74 0.72 22.01
CA ASP A 364 -12.18 0.41 21.96
C ASP A 364 -12.45 -1.08 22.16
N LEU A 365 -11.73 -1.97 21.45
CA LEU A 365 -11.87 -3.42 21.64
C LEU A 365 -11.53 -3.84 23.08
N ALA A 366 -10.47 -3.26 23.68
CA ALA A 366 -10.07 -3.54 25.05
C ALA A 366 -11.12 -3.04 26.06
N ALA A 367 -11.82 -1.93 25.77
CA ALA A 367 -12.93 -1.46 26.58
C ALA A 367 -14.14 -2.40 26.52
N GLN A 368 -14.48 -2.93 25.34
CA GLN A 368 -15.50 -3.97 25.20
C GLN A 368 -15.16 -5.23 26.00
N VAL A 369 -13.92 -5.73 25.88
CA VAL A 369 -13.44 -6.90 26.64
C VAL A 369 -13.54 -6.70 28.15
N ARG A 370 -13.08 -5.56 28.69
CA ARG A 370 -13.19 -5.28 30.13
C ARG A 370 -14.64 -5.25 30.61
N LYS A 371 -15.58 -4.76 29.78
CA LYS A 371 -17.01 -4.78 30.07
C LYS A 371 -17.58 -6.20 30.05
N ALA A 372 -17.26 -7.00 29.02
CA ALA A 372 -17.74 -8.36 28.85
C ALA A 372 -17.23 -9.33 29.93
N LEU A 373 -16.03 -9.11 30.46
CA LEU A 373 -15.45 -9.91 31.55
C LEU A 373 -16.08 -9.66 32.94
N GLY A 374 -16.94 -8.65 33.08
CA GLY A 374 -17.78 -8.47 34.28
C GLY A 374 -17.04 -8.26 35.61
N GLY A 375 -15.77 -7.82 35.56
CA GLY A 375 -14.88 -7.72 36.74
C GLY A 375 -13.84 -8.83 36.85
N THR A 376 -13.93 -9.89 36.03
CA THR A 376 -12.85 -10.88 35.87
C THR A 376 -11.61 -10.19 35.30
N LYS A 377 -10.48 -10.22 36.02
CA LYS A 377 -9.25 -9.58 35.58
C LYS A 377 -8.66 -10.32 34.36
N PRO A 378 -8.28 -9.63 33.26
CA PRO A 378 -7.49 -10.23 32.20
C PRO A 378 -6.17 -10.81 32.72
N THR A 379 -5.85 -12.04 32.37
CA THR A 379 -4.66 -12.77 32.85
C THR A 379 -3.63 -13.01 31.75
N LYS A 380 -4.06 -13.15 30.49
CA LYS A 380 -3.23 -13.56 29.36
C LYS A 380 -3.87 -13.14 28.03
N VAL A 381 -3.05 -12.76 27.06
CA VAL A 381 -3.46 -12.50 25.67
C VAL A 381 -2.81 -13.51 24.74
N THR A 382 -3.61 -14.15 23.90
CA THR A 382 -3.17 -15.02 22.80
C THR A 382 -3.56 -14.39 21.46
N VAL A 383 -2.73 -14.52 20.44
CA VAL A 383 -3.00 -14.02 19.08
C VAL A 383 -3.41 -15.18 18.18
N ASP A 384 -4.62 -15.13 17.64
CA ASP A 384 -5.06 -15.99 16.55
C ASP A 384 -5.00 -15.22 15.22
N GLY A 385 -3.91 -15.47 14.49
CA GLY A 385 -3.73 -15.03 13.10
C GLY A 385 -4.02 -16.12 12.07
N SER A 386 -4.59 -17.27 12.49
CA SER A 386 -4.65 -18.49 11.67
C SER A 386 -5.69 -18.48 10.55
N LEU A 387 -6.35 -17.33 10.33
CA LEU A 387 -7.16 -17.04 9.15
C LEU A 387 -6.29 -16.95 7.89
N TYR A 388 -5.06 -16.44 7.98
CA TYR A 388 -4.12 -16.38 6.86
C TYR A 388 -3.21 -17.61 6.87
N SER A 389 -2.81 -18.05 5.67
CA SER A 389 -2.05 -19.28 5.44
C SER A 389 -0.91 -19.08 4.44
N GLY A 390 0.06 -20.00 4.40
CA GLY A 390 1.21 -19.91 3.52
C GLY A 390 2.30 -18.97 4.06
N PRO A 391 3.21 -18.48 3.20
CA PRO A 391 4.30 -17.60 3.62
C PRO A 391 3.78 -16.18 3.93
N VAL A 392 4.45 -15.49 4.86
CA VAL A 392 4.12 -14.10 5.25
C VAL A 392 4.74 -13.03 4.33
N HIS A 393 5.67 -13.42 3.47
CA HIS A 393 6.19 -12.61 2.36
C HIS A 393 5.94 -13.39 1.07
N GLU A 394 5.75 -12.70 -0.04
CA GLU A 394 5.67 -13.38 -1.35
C GLU A 394 7.06 -13.93 -1.71
N PRO A 395 7.21 -15.21 -2.08
CA PRO A 395 8.50 -15.80 -2.43
C PRO A 395 9.32 -15.07 -3.52
N GLY A 396 8.67 -14.45 -4.51
CA GLY A 396 9.26 -13.70 -5.62
C GLY A 396 9.54 -12.22 -5.36
N TRP A 397 9.31 -11.71 -4.15
CA TRP A 397 9.68 -10.33 -3.78
C TRP A 397 11.20 -10.11 -3.76
N ASP A 398 11.65 -8.97 -4.31
CA ASP A 398 13.05 -8.55 -4.22
C ASP A 398 13.50 -8.49 -2.74
N PRO A 399 14.76 -8.86 -2.38
CA PRO A 399 15.17 -9.06 -0.98
C PRO A 399 15.08 -7.83 -0.07
N ASP A 400 15.03 -6.63 -0.63
CA ASP A 400 14.85 -5.39 0.11
C ASP A 400 13.39 -5.14 0.50
N ILE A 401 12.40 -5.63 -0.26
CA ILE A 401 10.97 -5.36 -0.05
C ILE A 401 10.48 -5.60 1.40
N PRO A 402 10.82 -6.72 2.08
CA PRO A 402 10.40 -6.95 3.47
C PRO A 402 11.02 -6.00 4.51
N THR A 403 12.02 -5.19 4.12
CA THR A 403 12.80 -4.35 5.04
C THR A 403 12.92 -2.87 4.63
N GLY A 404 12.72 -2.54 3.35
CA GLY A 404 12.79 -1.19 2.78
C GLY A 404 11.61 -0.27 3.12
N GLY A 405 10.66 -0.76 3.93
CA GLY A 405 9.55 0.03 4.49
C GLY A 405 8.29 0.13 3.62
N TYR A 406 8.37 -0.32 2.37
CA TYR A 406 7.24 -0.48 1.45
C TYR A 406 6.55 -1.86 1.58
N GLY A 407 7.26 -2.90 2.03
CA GLY A 407 6.72 -4.23 2.34
C GLY A 407 6.79 -4.58 3.83
N SER A 408 6.10 -5.66 4.23
CA SER A 408 6.10 -6.22 5.58
C SER A 408 5.58 -7.66 5.55
N ALA A 409 5.67 -8.37 6.67
CA ALA A 409 5.02 -9.65 6.88
C ALA A 409 3.49 -9.48 6.85
N ILE A 410 2.82 -10.12 5.90
CA ILE A 410 1.37 -10.09 5.75
C ILE A 410 0.74 -11.10 6.70
N THR A 411 0.07 -10.60 7.74
CA THR A 411 -0.58 -11.39 8.80
C THR A 411 -2.03 -10.97 9.01
N ALA A 412 -2.89 -11.90 9.46
CA ALA A 412 -4.33 -11.61 9.65
C ALA A 412 -4.62 -10.62 10.79
N LEU A 413 -3.67 -10.38 11.69
CA LEU A 413 -3.69 -9.32 12.68
C LEU A 413 -2.46 -8.44 12.50
N MET A 414 -2.64 -7.13 12.45
CA MET A 414 -1.59 -6.12 12.55
C MET A 414 -2.21 -4.80 13.01
N THR A 415 -1.38 -3.81 13.36
CA THR A 415 -1.83 -2.44 13.57
C THR A 415 -1.11 -1.48 12.65
N ASP A 416 -1.80 -0.46 12.13
CA ASP A 416 -1.23 0.64 11.34
C ASP A 416 -0.38 0.16 10.14
N ALA A 417 -0.81 -0.95 9.52
CA ALA A 417 -0.07 -1.75 8.54
C ALA A 417 1.37 -2.07 8.97
N ALA A 418 1.53 -2.49 10.22
CA ALA A 418 2.79 -2.81 10.88
C ALA A 418 3.76 -1.64 11.12
N ARG A 419 3.39 -0.37 10.90
CA ARG A 419 4.27 0.79 11.14
C ARG A 419 4.71 0.86 12.62
N THR A 420 6.02 0.94 12.89
CA THR A 420 6.55 0.95 14.27
C THR A 420 6.63 2.33 14.91
N ASP A 421 6.68 3.39 14.10
CA ASP A 421 6.66 4.79 14.55
C ASP A 421 5.62 5.54 13.70
N VAL A 422 4.35 5.46 14.13
CA VAL A 422 3.22 6.11 13.44
C VAL A 422 3.37 7.64 13.40
N PRO A 423 3.78 8.35 14.48
CA PRO A 423 4.02 9.79 14.42
C PRO A 423 5.09 10.20 13.41
N ARG A 424 6.16 9.43 13.25
CA ARG A 424 7.15 9.66 12.19
C ARG A 424 6.58 9.33 10.82
N ALA A 425 5.97 8.16 10.65
CA ALA A 425 5.42 7.75 9.36
C ALA A 425 4.44 8.79 8.80
N LYS A 426 3.59 9.40 9.65
CA LYS A 426 2.70 10.51 9.24
C LYS A 426 3.43 11.76 8.76
N ARG A 427 4.59 12.09 9.36
CA ARG A 427 5.40 13.25 8.93
C ARG A 427 6.13 12.92 7.63
N ASP A 428 6.70 11.73 7.52
CA ASP A 428 7.44 11.30 6.34
C ASP A 428 6.47 11.22 5.13
N ASP A 429 5.28 10.65 5.33
CA ASP A 429 4.17 10.57 4.36
C ASP A 429 3.66 11.95 3.90
N ALA A 430 3.42 12.88 4.83
CA ALA A 430 3.05 14.26 4.52
C ALA A 430 4.14 15.07 3.79
N ASN A 431 5.37 14.55 3.71
CA ASN A 431 6.47 15.10 2.91
C ASN A 431 6.75 14.25 1.64
N GLY A 432 5.81 13.40 1.21
CA GLY A 432 5.92 12.56 0.01
C GLY A 432 6.75 11.28 0.17
N ASN A 433 7.19 10.94 1.39
CA ASN A 433 7.93 9.71 1.67
C ASN A 433 7.03 8.67 2.37
N HIS A 434 6.38 7.84 1.57
CA HIS A 434 5.45 6.80 2.04
C HIS A 434 6.16 5.55 2.64
N ALA A 435 7.50 5.50 2.64
CA ALA A 435 8.25 4.42 3.28
C ALA A 435 8.21 4.56 4.82
N ALA A 436 7.96 3.46 5.53
CA ALA A 436 7.94 3.46 6.99
C ALA A 436 8.53 2.17 7.56
N GLN A 437 9.28 2.26 8.67
CA GLN A 437 9.77 1.08 9.37
C GLN A 437 8.60 0.20 9.81
N ARG A 438 8.68 -1.10 9.50
CA ARG A 438 7.64 -2.09 9.81
C ARG A 438 8.07 -3.09 10.87
N ALA A 439 7.12 -3.61 11.64
CA ALA A 439 7.35 -4.68 12.60
C ALA A 439 7.67 -6.00 11.87
N ARG A 440 8.65 -6.76 12.37
CA ARG A 440 8.98 -8.10 11.83
C ARG A 440 7.92 -9.16 12.14
N GLU A 441 7.16 -8.96 13.21
CA GLU A 441 6.06 -9.82 13.64
C GLU A 441 4.83 -8.94 13.93
N PRO A 442 4.07 -8.51 12.91
CA PRO A 442 3.00 -7.53 13.09
C PRO A 442 1.86 -8.04 13.99
N ASP A 443 1.58 -9.34 13.92
CA ASP A 443 0.58 -10.03 14.72
C ASP A 443 0.92 -10.01 16.23
N LEU A 444 2.16 -10.35 16.59
CA LEU A 444 2.62 -10.26 17.97
C LEU A 444 2.86 -8.80 18.41
N ALA A 445 3.18 -7.88 17.50
CA ALA A 445 3.25 -6.45 17.82
C ALA A 445 1.86 -5.90 18.21
N ALA A 446 0.82 -6.19 17.41
CA ALA A 446 -0.56 -5.86 17.69
C ALA A 446 -1.06 -6.52 19.00
N GLY A 447 -0.80 -7.82 19.18
CA GLY A 447 -1.13 -8.55 20.40
C GLY A 447 -0.47 -7.96 21.66
N ARG A 448 0.77 -7.49 21.57
CA ARG A 448 1.49 -6.80 22.67
C ARG A 448 0.91 -5.42 22.96
N SER A 449 0.46 -4.68 21.95
CA SER A 449 -0.31 -3.44 22.17
C SER A 449 -1.65 -3.71 22.86
N PHE A 450 -2.37 -4.75 22.44
CA PHE A 450 -3.62 -5.16 23.07
C PHE A 450 -3.44 -5.62 24.53
N ALA A 451 -2.38 -6.38 24.82
CA ALA A 451 -2.03 -6.79 26.17
C ALA A 451 -1.76 -5.60 27.10
N ARG A 452 -1.01 -4.57 26.65
CA ARG A 452 -0.85 -3.32 27.40
C ARG A 452 -2.19 -2.66 27.73
N LEU A 453 -3.07 -2.54 26.74
CA LEU A 453 -4.40 -1.93 26.91
C LEU A 453 -5.29 -2.72 27.89
N LEU A 454 -5.05 -4.02 28.07
CA LEU A 454 -5.73 -4.87 29.06
C LEU A 454 -5.01 -4.97 30.42
N GLY A 455 -3.81 -4.41 30.57
CA GLY A 455 -3.01 -4.52 31.80
C GLY A 455 -2.37 -5.90 31.99
N VAL A 456 -2.13 -6.63 30.90
CA VAL A 456 -1.53 -7.98 30.85
C VAL A 456 -0.04 -7.88 30.47
N PRO A 457 0.86 -8.69 31.07
CA PRO A 457 2.28 -8.74 30.67
C PRO A 457 2.47 -9.05 29.19
N THR A 458 3.31 -8.26 28.51
CA THR A 458 3.50 -8.33 27.04
C THR A 458 4.44 -9.43 26.58
N ASP A 459 5.31 -9.89 27.45
CA ASP A 459 6.23 -11.01 27.28
C ASP A 459 5.50 -12.37 27.20
N ALA A 460 4.34 -12.48 27.87
CA ALA A 460 3.48 -13.67 27.83
C ALA A 460 2.61 -13.80 26.56
N VAL A 461 2.63 -12.82 25.66
CA VAL A 461 1.83 -12.82 24.43
C VAL A 461 2.40 -13.80 23.40
N LYS A 462 1.59 -14.76 22.97
CA LYS A 462 1.99 -15.80 22.01
C LYS A 462 0.91 -16.09 20.97
N ARG A 463 1.31 -16.71 19.86
CA ARG A 463 0.41 -17.25 18.85
C ARG A 463 -0.37 -18.46 19.40
N GLY A 464 -1.60 -18.66 18.93
CA GLY A 464 -2.45 -19.80 19.25
C GLY A 464 -3.76 -19.75 18.45
N LYS A 465 -4.66 -20.71 18.64
CA LYS A 465 -6.01 -20.64 18.07
C LYS A 465 -7.04 -20.28 19.14
N ALA A 466 -8.09 -19.59 18.74
CA ALA A 466 -9.29 -19.43 19.55
C ALA A 466 -9.90 -20.80 19.88
N PRO A 467 -10.35 -21.05 21.13
CA PRO A 467 -11.11 -22.24 21.45
C PRO A 467 -12.50 -22.20 20.78
N ALA A 468 -13.10 -23.38 20.58
CA ALA A 468 -14.49 -23.47 20.17
C ALA A 468 -15.42 -22.87 21.23
N ALA A 469 -16.56 -22.31 20.79
CA ALA A 469 -17.55 -21.73 21.69
C ALA A 469 -18.14 -22.79 22.64
N ALA A 470 -18.20 -22.46 23.92
CA ALA A 470 -18.77 -23.28 24.99
C ALA A 470 -19.56 -22.41 25.97
N ASP A 471 -20.48 -23.04 26.73
CA ASP A 471 -21.37 -22.34 27.65
C ASP A 471 -20.63 -21.63 28.79
N ALA A 472 -21.25 -20.55 29.30
CA ALA A 472 -20.75 -19.79 30.43
C ALA A 472 -20.67 -20.64 31.71
N THR A 473 -19.58 -20.49 32.47
CA THR A 473 -19.37 -21.19 33.75
C THR A 473 -19.13 -20.19 34.86
N GLY A 474 -19.85 -20.35 35.98
CA GLY A 474 -19.70 -19.49 37.17
C GLY A 474 -20.00 -17.99 36.95
N GLY A 475 -20.75 -17.63 35.89
CA GLY A 475 -21.02 -16.24 35.52
C GLY A 475 -19.92 -15.55 34.69
N ALA A 476 -18.80 -16.25 34.41
CA ALA A 476 -17.81 -15.80 33.45
C ALA A 476 -18.17 -16.26 32.03
N PRO A 477 -17.81 -15.51 30.97
CA PRO A 477 -17.94 -15.96 29.59
C PRO A 477 -17.23 -17.30 29.36
N GLY A 478 -17.93 -18.25 28.75
CA GLY A 478 -17.36 -19.56 28.40
C GLY A 478 -16.29 -19.44 27.30
N PRO A 479 -15.38 -20.42 27.17
CA PRO A 479 -14.38 -20.42 26.10
C PRO A 479 -14.99 -20.13 24.72
N GLY A 480 -14.33 -19.31 23.92
CA GLY A 480 -14.75 -18.96 22.57
C GLY A 480 -15.91 -17.95 22.48
N ALA A 481 -16.53 -17.55 23.60
CA ALA A 481 -17.54 -16.50 23.63
C ALA A 481 -16.94 -15.15 23.19
N GLU A 482 -17.66 -14.40 22.34
CA GLU A 482 -17.23 -13.06 21.87
C GLU A 482 -17.26 -12.05 23.03
N LEU A 483 -16.09 -11.49 23.36
CA LEU A 483 -15.89 -10.45 24.38
C LEU A 483 -15.92 -9.04 23.76
N GLY A 484 -15.79 -8.94 22.45
CA GLY A 484 -15.90 -7.70 21.70
C GLY A 484 -15.53 -7.85 20.23
N LYS A 485 -15.95 -6.87 19.43
CA LYS A 485 -15.67 -6.76 18.00
C LYS A 485 -15.46 -5.30 17.61
N VAL A 486 -14.47 -5.05 16.76
CA VAL A 486 -14.30 -3.80 16.01
C VAL A 486 -14.21 -4.11 14.53
N GLU A 487 -14.58 -3.16 13.68
CA GLU A 487 -14.71 -3.37 12.24
C GLU A 487 -13.94 -2.29 11.48
N SER A 488 -13.16 -2.71 10.49
CA SER A 488 -12.27 -1.86 9.68
C SER A 488 -12.97 -0.65 9.07
N LEU A 489 -12.18 0.24 8.46
CA LEU A 489 -12.70 1.13 7.42
C LEU A 489 -13.52 0.31 6.39
N PRO A 490 -14.63 0.86 5.87
CA PRO A 490 -15.39 0.17 4.82
C PRO A 490 -14.53 0.04 3.56
N LEU A 491 -14.73 -1.02 2.77
CA LEU A 491 -13.84 -1.34 1.65
C LEU A 491 -13.65 -0.20 0.67
N ASN A 492 -14.65 0.65 0.42
CA ASN A 492 -14.50 1.85 -0.38
C ASN A 492 -13.40 2.82 0.12
N ARG A 493 -13.27 3.00 1.45
CA ARG A 493 -12.20 3.81 2.06
C ARG A 493 -10.85 3.08 2.08
N MET A 494 -10.84 1.74 2.16
CA MET A 494 -9.60 0.96 2.05
C MET A 494 -9.05 0.97 0.61
N VAL A 495 -9.93 0.88 -0.39
CA VAL A 495 -9.59 1.00 -1.81
C VAL A 495 -9.09 2.41 -2.13
N ASP A 496 -9.73 3.46 -1.61
CA ASP A 496 -9.27 4.85 -1.71
C ASP A 496 -7.81 4.99 -1.26
N VAL A 497 -7.51 4.62 0.00
CA VAL A 497 -6.16 4.61 0.58
C VAL A 497 -5.17 3.75 -0.23
N MET A 498 -5.57 2.55 -0.65
CA MET A 498 -4.73 1.65 -1.44
C MET A 498 -4.32 2.26 -2.78
N ILE A 499 -5.23 2.95 -3.47
CA ILE A 499 -4.97 3.51 -4.80
C ILE A 499 -4.21 4.85 -4.68
N SER A 500 -4.67 5.76 -3.80
CA SER A 500 -4.09 7.10 -3.60
C SER A 500 -2.64 7.02 -3.13
N ASP A 501 -2.43 6.30 -2.02
CA ASP A 501 -1.16 6.28 -1.28
C ASP A 501 -0.28 5.11 -1.74
N SER A 502 -0.82 4.27 -2.63
CA SER A 502 -0.17 3.06 -3.16
C SER A 502 0.20 2.04 -2.08
N ASP A 503 -0.52 1.99 -0.94
CA ASP A 503 -0.17 1.14 0.21
C ASP A 503 -0.24 -0.36 -0.14
N ASN A 504 0.93 -1.00 -0.17
CA ASN A 504 1.08 -2.40 -0.54
C ASN A 504 0.44 -3.35 0.48
N ILE A 505 0.50 -3.01 1.77
CA ILE A 505 0.01 -3.89 2.83
C ILE A 505 -1.52 -3.94 2.82
N VAL A 506 -2.16 -2.82 2.47
CA VAL A 506 -3.61 -2.77 2.23
C VAL A 506 -3.98 -3.62 1.02
N ALA A 507 -3.24 -3.53 -0.09
CA ALA A 507 -3.48 -4.35 -1.28
C ALA A 507 -3.38 -5.86 -0.99
N GLU A 508 -2.32 -6.29 -0.31
CA GLU A 508 -2.14 -7.69 0.06
C GLU A 508 -3.27 -8.18 0.97
N ALA A 509 -3.69 -7.38 1.96
CA ALA A 509 -4.82 -7.73 2.83
C ALA A 509 -6.15 -7.83 2.08
N LEU A 510 -6.41 -6.93 1.12
CA LEU A 510 -7.63 -6.94 0.32
C LEU A 510 -7.72 -8.19 -0.58
N ALA A 511 -6.61 -8.66 -1.16
CA ALA A 511 -6.60 -9.92 -1.91
C ALA A 511 -6.94 -11.15 -1.07
N ARG A 512 -6.53 -11.19 0.22
CA ARG A 512 -7.00 -12.25 1.13
C ARG A 512 -8.52 -12.15 1.37
N GLN A 513 -9.12 -10.96 1.34
CA GLN A 513 -10.58 -10.83 1.41
C GLN A 513 -11.28 -11.35 0.15
N VAL A 514 -10.65 -11.28 -1.03
CA VAL A 514 -11.11 -11.94 -2.28
C VAL A 514 -11.05 -13.45 -2.11
N ALA A 515 -9.90 -14.00 -1.70
CA ALA A 515 -9.74 -15.43 -1.44
C ALA A 515 -10.81 -15.98 -0.47
N LEU A 516 -10.97 -15.31 0.67
CA LEU A 516 -11.99 -15.64 1.68
C LEU A 516 -13.44 -15.45 1.17
N ALA A 517 -13.68 -14.69 0.10
CA ALA A 517 -15.01 -14.54 -0.52
C ALA A 517 -15.32 -15.63 -1.55
N ARG A 518 -14.28 -16.32 -2.04
CA ARG A 518 -14.36 -17.44 -2.98
C ARG A 518 -13.98 -18.79 -2.33
N ASN A 519 -13.90 -18.82 -1.00
CA ASN A 519 -13.53 -19.99 -0.18
C ASN A 519 -12.13 -20.58 -0.52
N GLN A 520 -11.23 -19.74 -1.05
CA GLN A 520 -9.83 -20.09 -1.30
C GLN A 520 -8.98 -19.85 -0.04
N PRO A 521 -7.81 -20.52 0.08
CA PRO A 521 -6.84 -20.22 1.13
C PRO A 521 -6.44 -18.76 1.13
N ALA A 522 -6.42 -18.10 2.29
CA ALA A 522 -5.97 -16.73 2.43
C ALA A 522 -4.44 -16.64 2.45
N SER A 523 -3.81 -16.99 1.33
CA SER A 523 -2.38 -16.92 1.04
C SER A 523 -2.10 -15.91 -0.10
N PHE A 524 -0.85 -15.82 -0.57
CA PHE A 524 -0.52 -15.12 -1.81
C PHE A 524 -1.14 -15.84 -3.02
N GLU A 525 -0.78 -17.12 -3.21
CA GLU A 525 -1.30 -18.01 -4.26
C GLU A 525 -2.84 -18.06 -4.32
N GLY A 526 -3.51 -18.25 -3.17
CA GLY A 526 -4.97 -18.29 -3.11
C GLY A 526 -5.63 -16.91 -3.26
N GLY A 527 -4.89 -15.83 -2.99
CA GLY A 527 -5.28 -14.46 -3.30
C GLY A 527 -5.27 -14.18 -4.80
N ALA A 528 -4.15 -14.49 -5.47
CA ALA A 528 -3.98 -14.41 -6.92
C ALA A 528 -5.04 -15.23 -7.66
N ALA A 529 -5.12 -16.54 -7.41
CA ALA A 529 -6.08 -17.43 -8.07
C ALA A 529 -7.55 -17.01 -7.86
N ALA A 530 -7.88 -16.39 -6.71
CA ALA A 530 -9.21 -15.85 -6.48
C ALA A 530 -9.46 -14.51 -7.20
N MET A 531 -8.43 -13.68 -7.40
CA MET A 531 -8.50 -12.48 -8.21
C MET A 531 -8.68 -12.82 -9.70
N ASP A 532 -7.90 -13.76 -10.23
CA ASP A 532 -7.99 -14.21 -11.63
C ASP A 532 -9.37 -14.83 -11.93
N ALA A 533 -9.90 -15.63 -11.00
CA ALA A 533 -11.26 -16.16 -11.09
C ALA A 533 -12.32 -15.04 -11.13
N VAL A 534 -12.16 -13.97 -10.33
CA VAL A 534 -13.10 -12.83 -10.33
C VAL A 534 -12.95 -11.98 -11.60
N VAL A 535 -11.75 -11.86 -12.17
CA VAL A 535 -11.53 -11.22 -13.50
C VAL A 535 -12.31 -11.99 -14.59
N ALA A 536 -12.22 -13.32 -14.61
CA ALA A 536 -13.03 -14.17 -15.49
C ALA A 536 -14.55 -14.05 -15.25
N GLU A 537 -15.00 -14.03 -13.98
CA GLU A 537 -16.42 -13.83 -13.62
C GLU A 537 -16.97 -12.46 -14.09
N LEU A 538 -16.10 -11.46 -14.25
CA LEU A 538 -16.43 -10.14 -14.76
C LEU A 538 -16.46 -10.06 -16.30
N GLY A 539 -16.07 -11.12 -17.00
CA GLY A 539 -16.02 -11.19 -18.47
C GLY A 539 -14.79 -10.53 -19.11
N LEU A 540 -13.75 -10.27 -18.32
CA LEU A 540 -12.45 -9.75 -18.78
C LEU A 540 -11.53 -10.91 -19.24
N PRO A 541 -10.55 -10.67 -20.13
CA PRO A 541 -9.67 -11.72 -20.66
C PRO A 541 -8.70 -12.24 -19.58
N ALA A 542 -9.10 -13.32 -18.91
CA ALA A 542 -8.34 -13.88 -17.78
C ALA A 542 -7.01 -14.57 -18.18
N ASP A 543 -6.75 -14.76 -19.47
CA ASP A 543 -5.46 -15.18 -20.02
C ASP A 543 -4.46 -14.03 -20.21
N GLU A 544 -4.89 -12.78 -20.03
CA GLU A 544 -4.06 -11.57 -20.05
C GLU A 544 -3.58 -11.14 -18.65
N ILE A 545 -3.78 -12.00 -17.64
CA ILE A 545 -3.35 -11.79 -16.24
C ILE A 545 -2.72 -13.04 -15.64
N ASP A 546 -1.64 -12.85 -14.88
CA ASP A 546 -0.98 -13.85 -14.04
C ASP A 546 -0.41 -13.11 -12.81
N LEU A 547 -0.73 -13.56 -11.60
CA LEU A 547 -0.39 -12.84 -10.36
C LEU A 547 0.36 -13.72 -9.36
N ALA A 548 1.45 -13.17 -8.82
CA ALA A 548 2.11 -13.67 -7.61
C ALA A 548 1.70 -12.85 -6.37
N ASP A 549 1.40 -11.55 -6.54
CA ASP A 549 0.92 -10.66 -5.48
C ASP A 549 -0.20 -9.70 -5.93
N ALA A 550 -0.77 -8.97 -4.97
CA ALA A 550 -1.85 -8.01 -5.23
C ALA A 550 -1.39 -6.54 -5.18
N SER A 551 -0.17 -6.28 -4.74
CA SER A 551 0.41 -4.94 -4.62
C SER A 551 1.18 -4.51 -5.86
N GLY A 552 1.63 -5.44 -6.71
CA GLY A 552 2.54 -5.18 -7.81
C GLY A 552 3.97 -4.93 -7.33
N LEU A 553 4.41 -5.62 -6.27
CA LEU A 553 5.82 -5.64 -5.84
C LEU A 553 6.57 -6.82 -6.45
N SER A 554 5.88 -7.94 -6.67
CA SER A 554 6.43 -9.10 -7.35
C SER A 554 6.73 -8.81 -8.81
N ARG A 555 7.92 -9.25 -9.26
CA ARG A 555 8.34 -9.17 -10.68
C ARG A 555 7.69 -10.25 -11.53
N ASP A 556 7.01 -11.22 -10.93
CA ASP A 556 6.38 -12.32 -11.63
C ASP A 556 4.95 -11.97 -12.10
N ASN A 557 4.31 -10.96 -11.51
CA ASN A 557 3.04 -10.43 -12.00
C ASN A 557 3.11 -10.06 -13.50
N ARG A 558 2.12 -10.48 -14.27
CA ARG A 558 1.88 -10.08 -15.66
C ARG A 558 0.46 -9.55 -15.79
N ILE A 559 0.33 -8.38 -16.40
CA ILE A 559 -0.97 -7.81 -16.76
C ILE A 559 -0.79 -7.13 -18.13
N SER A 560 -1.73 -7.33 -19.05
CA SER A 560 -1.75 -6.60 -20.33
C SER A 560 -2.26 -5.15 -20.15
N PRO A 561 -1.81 -4.18 -20.97
CA PRO A 561 -2.47 -2.90 -21.08
C PRO A 561 -3.98 -2.97 -21.43
N SER A 562 -4.40 -3.90 -22.29
CA SER A 562 -5.79 -4.08 -22.75
C SER A 562 -6.72 -4.44 -21.58
N LEU A 563 -6.35 -5.44 -20.76
CA LEU A 563 -7.09 -5.83 -19.56
C LEU A 563 -7.25 -4.66 -18.58
N LEU A 564 -6.21 -3.83 -18.40
CA LEU A 564 -6.30 -2.65 -17.54
C LEU A 564 -7.26 -1.60 -18.11
N THR A 565 -7.24 -1.37 -19.44
CA THR A 565 -8.19 -0.44 -20.04
C THR A 565 -9.62 -0.92 -19.95
N ASP A 566 -9.87 -2.22 -20.18
CA ASP A 566 -11.19 -2.83 -20.17
C ASP A 566 -11.78 -2.90 -18.75
N LEU A 567 -10.94 -3.18 -17.76
CA LEU A 567 -11.30 -3.12 -16.34
C LEU A 567 -11.75 -1.71 -15.92
N ILE A 568 -11.04 -0.68 -16.40
CA ILE A 568 -11.42 0.73 -16.17
C ILE A 568 -12.72 1.07 -16.90
N VAL A 569 -12.92 0.61 -18.14
CA VAL A 569 -14.17 0.79 -18.89
C VAL A 569 -15.34 0.11 -18.17
N LEU A 570 -15.17 -1.12 -17.69
CA LEU A 570 -16.18 -1.86 -16.93
C LEU A 570 -16.60 -1.15 -15.64
N ALA A 571 -15.64 -0.53 -14.93
CA ALA A 571 -15.94 0.29 -13.77
C ALA A 571 -16.59 1.64 -14.13
N GLY A 572 -16.24 2.22 -15.29
CA GLY A 572 -16.63 3.56 -15.71
C GLY A 572 -17.94 3.67 -16.50
N ASN A 573 -18.35 2.62 -17.22
CA ASN A 573 -19.51 2.62 -18.11
C ASN A 573 -20.88 2.56 -17.39
N GLY A 574 -20.89 2.52 -16.06
CA GLY A 574 -22.10 2.52 -15.24
C GLY A 574 -22.84 1.17 -15.13
N SER A 575 -22.39 0.12 -15.83
CA SER A 575 -22.98 -1.23 -15.72
C SER A 575 -22.71 -1.88 -14.35
N ARG A 576 -21.60 -1.51 -13.71
CA ARG A 576 -21.15 -2.00 -12.40
C ARG A 576 -20.87 -0.84 -11.43
N PRO A 577 -21.89 -0.12 -10.94
CA PRO A 577 -21.72 1.08 -10.10
C PRO A 577 -20.97 0.80 -8.78
N GLU A 578 -20.93 -0.45 -8.32
CA GLU A 578 -20.13 -0.88 -7.17
C GLU A 578 -18.61 -0.76 -7.40
N LEU A 579 -18.16 -0.86 -8.66
CA LEU A 579 -16.75 -0.78 -9.05
C LEU A 579 -16.27 0.66 -9.20
N ALA A 580 -17.16 1.58 -9.62
CA ALA A 580 -16.85 3.00 -9.85
C ALA A 580 -16.24 3.71 -8.61
N VAL A 581 -16.39 3.13 -7.42
CA VAL A 581 -15.70 3.52 -6.19
C VAL A 581 -14.18 3.64 -6.37
N MET A 582 -13.56 2.83 -7.22
CA MET A 582 -12.10 2.90 -7.48
C MET A 582 -11.63 4.27 -7.99
N PHE A 583 -12.48 4.99 -8.75
CA PHE A 583 -12.12 6.31 -9.29
C PHE A 583 -11.93 7.38 -8.20
N GLY A 584 -12.57 7.20 -7.03
CA GLY A 584 -12.43 8.11 -5.90
C GLY A 584 -11.01 8.14 -5.32
N GLY A 585 -10.27 7.04 -5.47
CA GLY A 585 -8.89 6.92 -4.98
C GLY A 585 -7.81 7.18 -6.03
N LEU A 586 -8.15 7.42 -7.31
CA LEU A 586 -7.14 7.68 -8.33
C LEU A 586 -6.44 9.03 -8.07
N PRO A 587 -5.10 9.05 -7.93
CA PRO A 587 -4.32 10.28 -7.92
C PRO A 587 -4.68 11.22 -9.08
N VAL A 588 -4.88 12.50 -8.78
CA VAL A 588 -5.15 13.54 -9.78
C VAL A 588 -3.84 14.24 -10.13
N ALA A 589 -3.53 14.32 -11.42
CA ALA A 589 -2.32 14.95 -11.94
C ALA A 589 -2.15 16.39 -11.45
N GLY A 590 -1.02 16.69 -10.80
CA GLY A 590 -0.70 18.01 -10.27
C GLY A 590 -1.51 18.41 -9.03
N TRP A 591 -2.14 17.44 -8.34
CA TRP A 591 -3.03 17.74 -7.20
C TRP A 591 -2.99 16.73 -6.04
N SER A 592 -3.02 15.41 -6.28
CA SER A 592 -3.17 14.44 -5.19
C SER A 592 -2.40 13.12 -5.40
N GLY A 593 -2.17 12.42 -4.27
CA GLY A 593 -1.50 11.12 -4.23
C GLY A 593 -0.14 11.11 -4.93
N THR A 594 0.21 9.97 -5.52
CA THR A 594 1.48 9.78 -6.25
C THR A 594 1.62 10.60 -7.56
N LEU A 595 0.69 11.51 -7.86
CA LEU A 595 0.75 12.46 -8.97
C LEU A 595 0.75 13.93 -8.53
N ALA A 596 0.76 14.24 -7.22
CA ALA A 596 0.68 15.60 -6.70
C ALA A 596 1.77 16.54 -7.25
N ASP A 597 3.03 16.10 -7.25
CA ASP A 597 4.19 16.86 -7.74
C ASP A 597 4.55 16.57 -9.21
N ARG A 598 3.62 16.01 -10.00
CA ARG A 598 3.80 15.65 -11.41
C ARG A 598 2.98 16.56 -12.34
N TYR A 599 3.16 16.42 -13.65
CA TYR A 599 2.48 17.21 -14.69
C TYR A 599 2.81 18.71 -14.66
N ASP A 600 4.09 19.03 -14.45
CA ASP A 600 4.64 20.39 -14.62
C ASP A 600 4.59 20.89 -16.08
N THR A 601 5.16 22.08 -16.32
CA THR A 601 5.55 22.68 -17.61
C THR A 601 5.34 21.81 -18.87
N ALA A 602 6.08 20.72 -19.05
CA ALA A 602 6.10 19.96 -20.30
C ALA A 602 4.92 18.98 -20.48
N ALA A 603 4.20 18.67 -19.39
CA ALA A 603 3.03 17.80 -19.37
C ALA A 603 1.77 18.52 -18.84
N LYS A 604 1.82 19.85 -18.69
CA LYS A 604 0.79 20.68 -18.05
C LYS A 604 -0.65 20.47 -18.56
N ALA A 605 -0.82 20.06 -19.81
CA ALA A 605 -2.13 19.74 -20.39
C ALA A 605 -2.86 18.59 -19.65
N GLY A 606 -2.14 17.67 -19.02
CA GLY A 606 -2.72 16.59 -18.22
C GLY A 606 -3.10 16.98 -16.79
N ALA A 607 -2.65 18.12 -16.28
CA ALA A 607 -2.92 18.54 -14.89
C ALA A 607 -4.42 18.74 -14.64
N GLY A 608 -4.94 18.19 -13.55
CA GLY A 608 -6.37 18.20 -13.19
C GLY A 608 -7.30 17.30 -14.01
N VAL A 609 -6.91 16.90 -15.23
CA VAL A 609 -7.74 16.09 -16.16
C VAL A 609 -7.30 14.63 -16.28
N VAL A 610 -6.06 14.30 -15.90
CA VAL A 610 -5.59 12.91 -15.75
C VAL A 610 -5.85 12.43 -14.33
N ARG A 611 -6.48 11.25 -14.20
CA ARG A 611 -6.65 10.52 -12.94
C ARG A 611 -6.11 9.11 -13.12
N ALA A 612 -5.01 8.77 -12.48
CA ALA A 612 -4.29 7.53 -12.79
C ALA A 612 -3.49 6.94 -11.64
N LYS A 613 -3.44 5.61 -11.58
CA LYS A 613 -2.57 4.87 -10.67
C LYS A 613 -1.19 4.74 -11.29
N THR A 614 -0.17 5.08 -10.48
CA THR A 614 1.24 4.90 -10.82
C THR A 614 1.75 3.49 -10.52
N GLY A 615 2.71 3.02 -11.31
CA GLY A 615 3.57 1.87 -11.03
C GLY A 615 5.05 2.23 -11.20
N THR A 616 5.92 1.77 -10.29
CA THR A 616 7.37 1.87 -10.44
C THR A 616 8.05 0.72 -9.69
N LEU A 617 8.96 0.02 -10.36
CA LEU A 617 10.00 -0.84 -9.77
C LEU A 617 11.32 -0.52 -10.50
N THR A 618 12.46 -1.01 -10.02
CA THR A 618 13.72 -0.89 -10.77
C THR A 618 13.57 -1.51 -12.16
N GLY A 619 13.71 -0.67 -13.21
CA GLY A 619 13.60 -1.04 -14.62
C GLY A 619 12.16 -1.13 -15.17
N VAL A 620 11.13 -0.79 -14.39
CA VAL A 620 9.71 -0.89 -14.77
C VAL A 620 8.95 0.37 -14.36
N HIS A 621 8.25 1.01 -15.30
CA HIS A 621 7.41 2.18 -15.03
C HIS A 621 6.05 2.01 -15.70
N ALA A 622 4.98 2.31 -14.97
CA ALA A 622 3.62 2.17 -15.49
C ALA A 622 2.71 3.31 -15.02
N LEU A 623 1.70 3.59 -15.83
CA LEU A 623 0.64 4.54 -15.52
C LEU A 623 -0.66 4.09 -16.22
N ALA A 624 -1.72 3.88 -15.43
CA ALA A 624 -3.02 3.47 -15.96
C ALA A 624 -4.16 4.21 -15.26
N GLY A 625 -5.19 4.60 -16.01
CA GLY A 625 -6.26 5.44 -15.51
C GLY A 625 -7.12 6.04 -16.62
N VAL A 626 -7.66 7.22 -16.35
CA VAL A 626 -8.51 7.97 -17.28
C VAL A 626 -7.95 9.36 -17.56
N VAL A 627 -8.24 9.87 -18.77
CA VAL A 627 -7.89 11.22 -19.22
C VAL A 627 -9.06 11.84 -19.96
N THR A 628 -9.35 13.10 -19.69
CA THR A 628 -10.28 13.91 -20.50
C THR A 628 -9.50 14.63 -21.59
N THR A 629 -9.92 14.50 -22.85
CA THR A 629 -9.31 15.15 -24.01
C THR A 629 -9.68 16.63 -24.10
N ALA A 630 -9.03 17.39 -24.99
CA ALA A 630 -9.32 18.80 -25.22
C ALA A 630 -10.76 19.05 -25.74
N ASP A 631 -11.32 18.08 -26.47
CA ASP A 631 -12.70 18.07 -26.96
C ASP A 631 -13.70 17.53 -25.90
N GLY A 632 -13.25 17.20 -24.69
CA GLY A 632 -14.10 16.76 -23.57
C GLY A 632 -14.43 15.27 -23.52
N ARG A 633 -13.87 14.45 -24.42
CA ARG A 633 -14.08 12.99 -24.44
C ARG A 633 -13.29 12.33 -23.30
N LEU A 634 -13.88 11.34 -22.64
CA LEU A 634 -13.20 10.56 -21.61
C LEU A 634 -12.58 9.28 -22.21
N LEU A 635 -11.27 9.12 -22.05
CA LEU A 635 -10.52 7.95 -22.51
C LEU A 635 -9.96 7.16 -21.32
N SER A 636 -9.96 5.83 -21.45
CA SER A 636 -9.22 4.89 -20.62
C SER A 636 -7.85 4.69 -21.24
N PHE A 637 -6.79 4.61 -20.43
CA PHE A 637 -5.45 4.33 -20.91
C PHE A 637 -4.66 3.45 -19.93
N ALA A 638 -3.74 2.67 -20.48
CA ALA A 638 -2.70 1.99 -19.72
C ALA A 638 -1.39 2.05 -20.52
N VAL A 639 -0.31 2.52 -19.89
CA VAL A 639 1.05 2.52 -20.47
C VAL A 639 1.97 1.79 -19.50
N LEU A 640 2.49 0.64 -19.92
CA LEU A 640 3.37 -0.23 -19.14
C LEU A 640 4.72 -0.33 -19.86
N THR A 641 5.81 -0.07 -19.13
CA THR A 641 7.16 -0.10 -19.71
C THR A 641 8.10 -0.96 -18.88
N ASP A 642 8.92 -1.78 -19.55
CA ASP A 642 9.95 -2.58 -18.92
C ASP A 642 11.30 -2.48 -19.65
N ARG A 643 12.36 -2.99 -19.00
CA ARG A 643 13.76 -2.84 -19.43
C ARG A 643 14.16 -1.37 -19.60
N VAL A 644 13.64 -0.52 -18.72
CA VAL A 644 14.07 0.87 -18.60
C VAL A 644 15.54 0.89 -18.14
N PRO A 645 16.43 1.68 -18.77
CA PRO A 645 17.83 1.77 -18.35
C PRO A 645 17.98 2.21 -16.87
N PRO A 646 19.12 1.94 -16.21
CA PRO A 646 19.36 2.36 -14.83
C PRO A 646 19.60 3.87 -14.75
N VAL A 647 18.51 4.64 -14.75
CA VAL A 647 18.46 6.10 -14.68
C VAL A 647 17.72 6.59 -13.44
N ASP A 648 17.78 7.89 -13.18
CA ASP A 648 16.87 8.55 -12.25
C ASP A 648 15.41 8.24 -12.63
N SER A 649 14.66 7.66 -11.67
CA SER A 649 13.27 7.21 -11.86
C SER A 649 12.31 8.34 -12.27
N ASP A 650 12.64 9.60 -12.06
CA ASP A 650 11.79 10.71 -12.47
C ASP A 650 11.87 11.02 -13.97
N LEU A 651 12.92 10.59 -14.66
CA LEU A 651 13.04 10.73 -16.12
C LEU A 651 12.01 9.90 -16.90
N PRO A 652 11.86 8.57 -16.69
CA PRO A 652 10.79 7.78 -17.31
C PRO A 652 9.40 8.22 -16.82
N ARG A 653 9.24 8.61 -15.55
CA ARG A 653 7.97 9.18 -15.04
C ARG A 653 7.54 10.42 -15.83
N ARG A 654 8.43 11.41 -16.01
CA ARG A 654 8.17 12.61 -16.84
C ARG A 654 7.99 12.30 -18.33
N ALA A 655 8.53 11.19 -18.83
CA ALA A 655 8.26 10.73 -20.19
C ALA A 655 6.85 10.15 -20.32
N LEU A 656 6.40 9.31 -19.38
CA LEU A 656 5.02 8.83 -19.31
C LEU A 656 4.00 9.97 -19.12
N ASP A 657 4.31 10.97 -18.30
CA ASP A 657 3.44 12.14 -18.11
C ASP A 657 3.21 12.89 -19.43
N ARG A 658 4.25 13.03 -20.26
CA ARG A 658 4.13 13.64 -21.59
C ARG A 658 3.31 12.79 -22.56
N VAL A 659 3.44 11.46 -22.53
CA VAL A 659 2.62 10.53 -23.34
C VAL A 659 1.12 10.72 -23.03
N VAL A 660 0.75 10.77 -21.75
CA VAL A 660 -0.66 10.94 -21.35
C VAL A 660 -1.15 12.39 -21.51
N ALA A 661 -0.29 13.39 -21.27
CA ALA A 661 -0.62 14.79 -21.53
C ALA A 661 -0.87 15.08 -23.02
N ALA A 662 -0.28 14.30 -23.94
CA ALA A 662 -0.61 14.39 -25.36
C ALA A 662 -2.06 13.99 -25.65
N LEU A 663 -2.61 12.98 -24.96
CA LEU A 663 -4.04 12.62 -25.05
C LEU A 663 -4.92 13.77 -24.51
N ALA A 664 -4.56 14.34 -23.36
CA ALA A 664 -5.28 15.46 -22.75
C ALA A 664 -5.30 16.71 -23.68
N ALA A 665 -4.21 16.97 -24.39
CA ALA A 665 -4.09 18.10 -25.31
C ALA A 665 -4.79 17.89 -26.67
N CYS A 666 -5.27 16.68 -26.98
CA CYS A 666 -5.68 16.32 -28.33
C CYS A 666 -7.17 16.51 -28.60
N GLY A 667 -7.51 17.10 -29.75
CA GLY A 667 -8.83 16.90 -30.39
C GLY A 667 -8.88 15.62 -31.25
N CYS A 668 -7.71 15.15 -31.71
CA CYS A 668 -7.46 13.84 -32.34
C CYS A 668 -8.53 13.38 -33.35
N ARG A 669 -8.75 14.13 -34.43
CA ARG A 669 -9.65 13.71 -35.53
C ARG A 669 -8.90 13.53 -36.83
#